data_AF-A0AAN8Q464-F1
#
_entry.id   AF-A0AAN8Q464-F1
#
_cell.length_a   1.000
_cell.length_b   1.000
_cell.length_c   1.000
_cell.angle_alpha   90.00
_cell.angle_beta   90.00
_cell.angle_gamma   90.00
#
_symmetry.space_group_name_H-M   'P 1'
#
loop_
_entity.id
_entity.type
_entity.pdbx_description
1 polymer ?
#
loop_
_entity_poly.entity_id
_entity_poly.type
_entity_poly.pdbx_seq_one_letter_code
_entity_poly.pdbx_strand_id
1 'polypeptide(L)'
;MGKTPAEYQREYRERKKRKDPAYLEGERKRQERYRKGINDLNIKDQKKRRDMSKLYSFTYREREKQKKATNTPKKPPEIEIVECRKTSNEQSPTISSSNDAFDFGSSPSNRRSSTSPNQLFVKLQFPNKKPTVRTNTLKKANNKIYQLREEIKKLKKAKRKYEKRCERMTKKNPQTVQSTIITQEEMTPKSKTKHELRQAGISPKRMKPSIVKKLIMSNAIINEVKETKRLNTEESKRRILYGVVSGKIIKKYRCMSIVEKEMTLSRKSLRRNNSKNLQLIPRKRMETVRTDLQQKVKAFMEREDISRMMPGKNDVINSDGTKYQKRILNDYLSNLYEKFKADHPYVEISFSTFCKFRPTYIHVTSVLSRNICLCHKHQSFAMKLQCLRSLGVKISPNPENIVKSVTEADMKNMLSEITKENIEYEEWQTVVESERKRLRVVRVRKTKVEFEEIMITEYSDFIKHTDRVKDQFKALRDLKENLPAGHVIIQMDFAENFVCQAVDEIQSAYFNSTGVTIHPVVAYHKDDKGIIQHKSLVFVSDVGQHKATAVLTIINKLIPELKKLFPDVNMVHYWTDSPSSQYGNRFIFDAVKRHEELFGVAARWNYFECGHGKGPCDGIGGTAKRQAAEAVKQGKTQIQDAHDFFSWAVQNQKSIQYIFYSQSEYDKMVESISSLKLKPVPGTMKLHAICNRDNILYTRTTSCYCGPCLVMADGMCEGWNAVALPNTKNLTVSASNLTIEECTNSTIVPSENDYVIAIYENLWYVGRVLKVDHNDKDVHVTFMYTTQTKDEDTKFRWPNPPDIIWVDFDDVVMIIDPPDPIGKSHRQFKIDKNTLDRILEKVDKRLSKT
;
A
#
# COMPACT_ATOMS: atom_id res chain seq x y z
N MET A 1 -26.99 45.62 -8.52
CA MET A 1 -27.56 45.03 -9.76
C MET A 1 -28.92 44.46 -9.42
N GLY A 2 -29.94 44.66 -10.26
CA GLY A 2 -31.28 44.06 -10.03
C GLY A 2 -31.26 42.55 -10.22
N LYS A 3 -32.10 41.81 -9.48
CA LYS A 3 -32.23 40.35 -9.63
C LYS A 3 -32.69 40.04 -11.05
N THR A 4 -32.11 39.00 -11.65
CA THR A 4 -32.50 38.55 -12.99
C THR A 4 -33.91 37.95 -12.98
N PRO A 5 -34.63 37.95 -14.12
CA PRO A 5 -35.95 37.31 -14.21
C PRO A 5 -35.95 35.83 -13.78
N ALA A 6 -34.84 35.12 -14.01
CA ALA A 6 -34.65 33.73 -13.57
C ALA A 6 -34.58 33.59 -12.03
N GLU A 7 -33.96 34.55 -11.34
CA GLU A 7 -33.88 34.57 -9.88
C GLU A 7 -35.23 34.93 -9.24
N TYR A 8 -35.95 35.93 -9.76
CA TYR A 8 -37.33 36.20 -9.33
C TYR A 8 -38.23 34.98 -9.50
N GLN A 9 -38.12 34.27 -10.62
CA GLN A 9 -38.93 33.08 -10.89
C GLN A 9 -38.51 31.88 -10.03
N ARG A 10 -37.25 31.80 -9.60
CA ARG A 10 -36.76 30.82 -8.61
C ARG A 10 -37.30 31.12 -7.22
N GLU A 11 -37.19 32.36 -6.75
CA GLU A 11 -37.74 32.78 -5.45
C GLU A 11 -39.25 32.60 -5.38
N TYR A 12 -39.99 32.87 -6.46
CA TYR A 12 -41.43 32.59 -6.53
C TYR A 12 -41.74 31.09 -6.35
N ARG A 13 -40.99 30.20 -7.03
CA ARG A 13 -41.16 28.74 -6.90
C ARG A 13 -40.83 28.26 -5.48
N GLU A 14 -39.78 28.79 -4.86
CA GLU A 14 -39.42 28.44 -3.48
C GLU A 14 -40.47 28.96 -2.47
N ARG A 15 -41.05 30.15 -2.70
CA ARG A 15 -42.18 30.68 -1.91
C ARG A 15 -43.45 29.83 -2.03
N LYS A 16 -43.77 29.35 -3.23
CA LYS A 16 -44.89 28.41 -3.47
C LYS A 16 -44.65 27.05 -2.80
N LYS A 17 -43.45 26.47 -2.93
CA LYS A 17 -43.07 25.21 -2.25
C LYS A 17 -43.20 25.25 -0.73
N ARG A 18 -42.96 26.41 -0.09
CA ARG A 18 -43.13 26.58 1.37
C ARG A 18 -44.59 26.69 1.82
N LYS A 19 -45.52 27.05 0.92
CA LYS A 19 -46.95 27.25 1.27
C LYS A 19 -47.83 26.02 1.01
N ASP A 20 -47.44 25.14 0.09
CA ASP A 20 -48.25 24.00 -0.31
C ASP A 20 -47.36 22.80 -0.73
N PRO A 21 -47.36 21.69 0.03
CA PRO A 21 -46.64 20.47 -0.35
C PRO A 21 -47.10 19.87 -1.68
N ALA A 22 -48.39 20.00 -2.03
CA ALA A 22 -48.97 19.44 -3.26
C ALA A 22 -48.47 20.15 -4.53
N TYR A 23 -47.95 21.37 -4.42
CA TYR A 23 -47.35 22.11 -5.53
C TYR A 23 -46.21 21.34 -6.23
N LEU A 24 -45.42 20.55 -5.46
CA LEU A 24 -44.36 19.71 -6.03
C LEU A 24 -44.91 18.58 -6.91
N GLU A 25 -46.05 18.01 -6.54
CA GLU A 25 -46.70 16.95 -7.32
C GLU A 25 -47.43 17.51 -8.54
N GLY A 26 -48.06 18.69 -8.40
CA GLY A 26 -48.62 19.45 -9.53
C GLY A 26 -47.58 19.78 -10.60
N GLU A 27 -46.37 20.23 -10.22
CA GLU A 27 -45.29 20.48 -11.18
C GLU A 27 -44.68 19.20 -11.75
N ARG A 28 -44.62 18.06 -11.02
CA ARG A 28 -44.24 16.77 -11.63
C ARG A 28 -45.22 16.38 -12.74
N LYS A 29 -46.53 16.39 -12.46
CA LYS A 29 -47.62 16.12 -13.43
C LYS A 29 -47.68 17.14 -14.58
N ARG A 30 -47.11 18.34 -14.39
CA ARG A 30 -46.94 19.34 -15.46
C ARG A 30 -45.71 19.06 -16.32
N GLN A 31 -44.56 18.76 -15.71
CA GLN A 31 -43.34 18.42 -16.43
C GLN A 31 -43.50 17.14 -17.26
N GLU A 32 -44.19 16.13 -16.75
CA GLU A 32 -44.54 14.91 -17.50
C GLU A 32 -45.35 15.23 -18.76
N ARG A 33 -46.34 16.13 -18.68
CA ARG A 33 -47.13 16.56 -19.86
C ARG A 33 -46.31 17.24 -20.96
N TYR A 34 -45.16 17.86 -20.64
CA TYR A 34 -44.26 18.44 -21.64
C TYR A 34 -43.08 17.53 -22.03
N ARG A 35 -42.95 16.35 -21.42
CA ARG A 35 -41.81 15.44 -21.60
C ARG A 35 -42.01 14.50 -22.80
N LYS A 36 -42.11 15.06 -24.01
CA LYS A 36 -42.11 14.26 -25.25
C LYS A 36 -40.87 13.35 -25.32
N GLY A 37 -41.11 12.06 -25.52
CA GLY A 37 -40.08 11.05 -25.71
C GLY A 37 -39.27 11.32 -26.97
N ILE A 38 -38.09 10.68 -27.08
CA ILE A 38 -37.24 10.84 -28.28
C ILE A 38 -37.96 10.35 -29.54
N ASN A 39 -38.81 9.34 -29.42
CA ASN A 39 -39.57 8.75 -30.52
C ASN A 39 -40.73 9.65 -30.99
N ASP A 40 -41.24 10.53 -30.13
CA ASP A 40 -42.40 11.39 -30.40
C ASP A 40 -42.00 12.78 -30.98
N LEU A 41 -40.70 12.96 -31.24
CA LEU A 41 -40.13 14.17 -31.82
C LEU A 41 -39.87 14.01 -33.31
N ASN A 42 -40.28 15.01 -34.09
CA ASN A 42 -39.93 15.13 -35.50
C ASN A 42 -38.39 15.13 -35.67
N ILE A 43 -37.90 14.57 -36.77
CA ILE A 43 -36.48 14.44 -37.13
C ILE A 43 -35.72 15.77 -36.97
N LYS A 44 -36.36 16.90 -37.29
CA LYS A 44 -35.79 18.26 -37.14
C LYS A 44 -35.46 18.59 -35.67
N ASP A 45 -36.34 18.24 -34.73
CA ASP A 45 -36.15 18.47 -33.29
C ASP A 45 -35.25 17.42 -32.64
N GLN A 46 -35.27 16.17 -33.11
CA GLN A 46 -34.27 15.18 -32.72
C GLN A 46 -32.85 15.65 -33.08
N LYS A 47 -32.67 16.23 -34.29
CA LYS A 47 -31.39 16.83 -34.71
C LYS A 47 -31.02 18.00 -33.80
N LYS A 48 -31.95 18.92 -33.54
CA LYS A 48 -31.76 20.08 -32.63
C LYS A 48 -31.31 19.64 -31.22
N ARG A 49 -31.95 18.63 -30.61
CA ARG A 49 -31.54 18.04 -29.31
C ARG A 49 -30.15 17.41 -29.37
N ARG A 50 -29.81 16.66 -30.43
CA ARG A 50 -28.48 16.07 -30.61
C ARG A 50 -27.39 17.13 -30.73
N ASP A 51 -27.64 18.21 -31.47
CA ASP A 51 -26.66 19.27 -31.68
C ASP A 51 -26.46 20.13 -30.43
N MET A 52 -27.52 20.40 -29.65
CA MET A 52 -27.40 20.99 -28.30
C MET A 52 -26.61 20.10 -27.33
N SER A 53 -26.80 18.78 -27.38
CA SER A 53 -26.05 17.84 -26.54
C SER A 53 -24.55 17.82 -26.89
N LYS A 54 -24.20 17.89 -28.19
CA LYS A 54 -22.81 18.09 -28.63
C LYS A 54 -22.23 19.39 -28.09
N LEU A 55 -22.95 20.51 -28.19
CA LEU A 55 -22.50 21.82 -27.72
C LEU A 55 -22.24 21.82 -26.20
N TYR A 56 -23.11 21.20 -25.41
CA TYR A 56 -22.87 20.99 -23.98
C TYR A 56 -21.64 20.12 -23.69
N SER A 57 -21.44 19.04 -24.46
CA SER A 57 -20.24 18.20 -24.30
C SER A 57 -18.94 18.91 -24.68
N PHE A 58 -18.99 19.83 -25.65
CA PHE A 58 -17.86 20.64 -26.10
C PHE A 58 -17.50 21.70 -25.04
N THR A 59 -18.49 22.49 -24.58
CA THR A 59 -18.28 23.52 -23.55
C THR A 59 -17.81 22.94 -22.21
N TYR A 60 -18.27 21.74 -21.85
CA TYR A 60 -17.75 21.01 -20.69
C TYR A 60 -16.26 20.63 -20.87
N ARG A 61 -15.87 20.10 -22.04
CA ARG A 61 -14.47 19.76 -22.34
C ARG A 61 -13.55 20.97 -22.35
N GLU A 62 -14.00 22.11 -22.87
CA GLU A 62 -13.21 23.36 -22.84
C GLU A 62 -13.01 23.87 -21.41
N ARG A 63 -14.04 23.83 -20.55
CA ARG A 63 -13.89 24.16 -19.12
C ARG A 63 -12.88 23.23 -18.42
N GLU A 64 -12.90 21.93 -18.73
CA GLU A 64 -11.93 20.98 -18.17
C GLU A 64 -10.50 21.17 -18.72
N LYS A 65 -10.32 21.67 -19.95
CA LYS A 65 -9.01 22.10 -20.45
C LYS A 65 -8.50 23.35 -19.72
N GLN A 66 -9.35 24.36 -19.54
CA GLN A 66 -8.98 25.59 -18.84
C GLN A 66 -8.55 25.32 -17.39
N LYS A 67 -9.28 24.48 -16.66
CA LYS A 67 -8.88 24.02 -15.31
C LYS A 67 -7.54 23.29 -15.27
N LYS A 68 -7.16 22.59 -16.35
CA LYS A 68 -5.85 21.93 -16.45
C LYS A 68 -4.74 22.93 -16.75
N ALA A 69 -5.00 23.90 -17.63
CA ALA A 69 -4.04 24.97 -17.93
C ALA A 69 -3.67 25.80 -16.69
N THR A 70 -4.65 26.12 -15.83
CA THR A 70 -4.44 26.86 -14.57
C THR A 70 -3.67 26.10 -13.50
N ASN A 71 -3.51 24.77 -13.63
CA ASN A 71 -2.86 23.91 -12.63
C ASN A 71 -1.44 23.46 -13.03
N THR A 72 -0.81 24.15 -13.99
CA THR A 72 0.59 23.87 -14.41
C THR A 72 1.51 25.00 -13.91
N PRO A 73 2.58 24.71 -13.14
CA PRO A 73 3.53 25.75 -12.72
C PRO A 73 4.26 26.36 -13.93
N LYS A 74 4.37 27.69 -13.98
CA LYS A 74 5.21 28.38 -14.96
C LYS A 74 6.69 28.10 -14.66
N LYS A 75 7.47 27.76 -15.71
CA LYS A 75 8.93 27.66 -15.65
C LYS A 75 9.52 29.08 -15.45
N PRO A 76 10.56 29.30 -14.61
CA PRO A 76 11.25 30.59 -14.56
C PRO A 76 11.93 30.94 -15.89
N PRO A 77 12.17 32.23 -16.20
CA PRO A 77 12.91 32.63 -17.39
C PRO A 77 14.39 32.23 -17.28
N GLU A 78 14.95 31.72 -18.39
CA GLU A 78 16.39 31.51 -18.54
C GLU A 78 17.09 32.85 -18.84
N ILE A 79 18.24 33.05 -18.22
CA ILE A 79 19.07 34.25 -18.33
C ILE A 79 19.76 34.26 -19.70
N GLU A 80 19.84 35.45 -20.31
CA GLU A 80 20.53 35.66 -21.58
C GLU A 80 22.02 35.31 -21.48
N ILE A 81 22.51 34.48 -22.41
CA ILE A 81 23.93 34.50 -22.79
C ILE A 81 23.99 35.07 -24.21
N VAL A 82 24.81 36.11 -24.32
CA VAL A 82 24.84 37.06 -25.43
C VAL A 82 25.85 36.62 -26.49
N GLU A 83 25.42 36.70 -27.75
CA GLU A 83 26.25 36.76 -28.97
C GLU A 83 27.12 35.54 -29.36
N CYS A 84 27.49 35.34 -30.63
CA CYS A 84 27.53 36.32 -31.72
C CYS A 84 26.88 35.86 -33.05
N ARG A 85 26.37 36.85 -33.79
CA ARG A 85 25.88 36.72 -35.17
C ARG A 85 27.01 36.98 -36.18
N LYS A 86 26.69 36.77 -37.47
CA LYS A 86 27.41 37.22 -38.69
C LYS A 86 28.56 36.30 -39.12
N THR A 87 28.79 36.01 -40.41
CA THR A 87 28.02 36.38 -41.62
C THR A 87 28.29 35.36 -42.74
N SER A 88 27.22 34.93 -43.40
CA SER A 88 26.97 34.87 -44.86
C SER A 88 28.10 34.69 -45.89
N ASN A 89 27.67 34.09 -47.02
CA ASN A 89 28.36 33.92 -48.31
C ASN A 89 29.40 32.77 -48.32
N GLU A 90 29.58 32.01 -49.43
CA GLU A 90 29.12 32.26 -50.80
C GLU A 90 28.71 30.96 -51.56
N GLN A 91 27.52 31.03 -52.16
CA GLN A 91 27.16 30.63 -53.54
C GLN A 91 27.26 29.17 -54.04
N SER A 92 26.08 28.55 -54.10
CA SER A 92 25.58 27.65 -55.18
C SER A 92 25.62 28.31 -56.57
N PRO A 93 25.51 27.56 -57.69
CA PRO A 93 24.21 27.19 -58.31
C PRO A 93 24.22 25.78 -58.96
N THR A 94 23.23 25.20 -59.66
CA THR A 94 21.75 25.35 -59.88
C THR A 94 21.22 23.91 -60.15
N ILE A 95 20.08 23.43 -59.64
CA ILE A 95 18.65 23.68 -60.00
C ILE A 95 18.23 23.23 -61.41
N SER A 96 17.43 22.15 -61.47
CA SER A 96 16.09 22.04 -62.13
C SER A 96 15.61 20.58 -62.02
N SER A 97 14.71 20.24 -61.08
CA SER A 97 13.25 20.12 -61.28
C SER A 97 12.85 18.91 -62.16
N SER A 98 11.79 18.16 -61.85
CA SER A 98 10.45 18.67 -61.57
C SER A 98 9.47 17.67 -60.87
N ASN A 99 8.35 18.25 -60.42
CA ASN A 99 7.03 17.65 -60.13
C ASN A 99 6.77 16.91 -58.79
N ASP A 100 5.93 17.58 -57.97
CA ASP A 100 4.59 17.12 -57.53
C ASP A 100 4.45 15.87 -56.61
N ALA A 101 3.44 15.75 -55.73
CA ALA A 101 2.45 16.67 -55.14
C ALA A 101 1.70 15.90 -54.01
N PHE A 102 0.93 16.62 -53.17
CA PHE A 102 -0.32 16.22 -52.45
C PHE A 102 -0.55 14.73 -52.05
N ASP A 103 -0.76 14.36 -50.79
CA ASP A 103 -1.85 14.72 -49.85
C ASP A 103 -3.27 14.18 -50.24
N PHE A 104 -4.08 13.90 -49.20
CA PHE A 104 -5.45 13.35 -49.17
C PHE A 104 -5.67 11.88 -49.61
N GLY A 105 -6.61 11.19 -48.94
CA GLY A 105 -7.04 9.87 -49.45
C GLY A 105 -7.86 8.89 -48.61
N SER A 106 -8.71 9.33 -47.66
CA SER A 106 -9.99 8.70 -47.28
C SER A 106 -10.15 7.17 -47.10
N SER A 107 -10.62 6.78 -45.89
CA SER A 107 -11.38 5.52 -45.69
C SER A 107 -12.65 5.44 -46.54
N PRO A 108 -13.23 4.24 -46.73
CA PRO A 108 -14.44 3.89 -45.95
C PRO A 108 -14.52 2.37 -45.62
N SER A 109 -15.40 1.82 -44.77
CA SER A 109 -16.26 2.27 -43.66
C SER A 109 -16.74 0.97 -42.94
N ASN A 110 -16.76 0.77 -41.61
CA ASN A 110 -17.35 1.51 -40.48
C ASN A 110 -18.86 1.23 -40.24
N ARG A 111 -19.17 0.47 -39.18
CA ARG A 111 -20.17 0.77 -38.10
C ARG A 111 -20.03 -0.29 -36.98
N ARG A 112 -19.63 0.07 -35.75
CA ARG A 112 -20.41 0.62 -34.59
C ARG A 112 -21.35 -0.45 -33.97
N SER A 113 -21.51 -0.57 -32.64
CA SER A 113 -21.52 0.44 -31.55
C SER A 113 -21.24 -0.19 -30.16
N SER A 114 -20.38 0.38 -29.29
CA SER A 114 -20.67 1.32 -28.17
C SER A 114 -20.96 0.71 -26.78
N THR A 115 -20.47 1.36 -25.73
CA THR A 115 -20.45 0.91 -24.32
C THR A 115 -21.54 1.54 -23.44
N SER A 116 -22.05 0.79 -22.44
CA SER A 116 -22.71 1.24 -21.18
C SER A 116 -24.08 1.98 -21.24
N PRO A 117 -24.89 2.10 -20.14
CA PRO A 117 -24.78 1.53 -18.77
C PRO A 117 -26.07 0.80 -18.26
N ASN A 118 -26.09 0.44 -16.97
CA ASN A 118 -27.11 -0.31 -16.18
C ASN A 118 -28.62 -0.10 -16.47
N GLN A 119 -29.39 -1.19 -16.45
CA GLN A 119 -30.64 -1.29 -15.66
C GLN A 119 -30.98 -2.75 -15.29
N LEU A 120 -31.75 -2.95 -14.21
CA LEU A 120 -32.06 -4.27 -13.63
C LEU A 120 -32.98 -5.14 -14.50
N PHE A 121 -32.80 -6.46 -14.41
CA PHE A 121 -33.92 -7.41 -14.47
C PHE A 121 -33.80 -8.44 -13.34
N VAL A 122 -34.83 -8.50 -12.49
CA VAL A 122 -35.01 -9.54 -11.48
C VAL A 122 -35.17 -10.88 -12.20
N LYS A 123 -34.41 -11.91 -11.78
CA LYS A 123 -34.69 -13.30 -12.14
C LYS A 123 -34.75 -14.16 -10.89
N LEU A 124 -35.98 -14.55 -10.55
CA LEU A 124 -36.31 -15.59 -9.58
C LEU A 124 -35.56 -16.88 -9.94
N GLN A 125 -34.92 -17.50 -8.95
CA GLN A 125 -34.33 -18.84 -9.12
C GLN A 125 -35.39 -19.88 -8.78
N PHE A 126 -35.69 -20.78 -9.73
CA PHE A 126 -36.36 -22.05 -9.46
C PHE A 126 -35.35 -23.19 -9.58
N PRO A 127 -35.43 -24.23 -8.73
CA PRO A 127 -34.33 -25.18 -8.55
C PRO A 127 -34.19 -26.19 -9.70
N ASN A 128 -32.96 -26.72 -9.83
CA ASN A 128 -32.55 -27.68 -10.85
C ASN A 128 -33.46 -28.92 -10.90
N LYS A 129 -34.23 -29.09 -11.98
CA LYS A 129 -34.80 -30.40 -12.34
C LYS A 129 -33.75 -31.25 -13.09
N LYS A 130 -33.62 -32.50 -12.67
CA LYS A 130 -32.74 -33.54 -13.25
C LYS A 130 -33.00 -33.70 -14.77
N PRO A 131 -32.01 -34.13 -15.57
CA PRO A 131 -32.16 -34.25 -17.02
C PRO A 131 -33.28 -35.23 -17.38
N THR A 132 -34.34 -34.69 -18.01
CA THR A 132 -35.43 -35.50 -18.55
C THR A 132 -35.00 -36.25 -19.80
N VAL A 133 -35.61 -37.42 -19.99
CA VAL A 133 -35.29 -38.39 -21.05
C VAL A 133 -35.32 -37.73 -22.44
N ARG A 134 -34.24 -37.90 -23.21
CA ARG A 134 -34.18 -37.49 -24.63
C ARG A 134 -35.30 -38.20 -25.41
N THR A 135 -36.31 -37.46 -25.83
CA THR A 135 -37.44 -37.99 -26.60
C THR A 135 -36.97 -38.59 -27.93
N ASN A 136 -37.47 -39.78 -28.26
CA ASN A 136 -37.05 -40.54 -29.46
C ASN A 136 -37.29 -39.76 -30.78
N THR A 137 -38.22 -38.81 -30.80
CA THR A 137 -38.47 -37.91 -31.93
C THR A 137 -37.27 -37.03 -32.27
N LEU A 138 -36.57 -36.48 -31.27
CA LEU A 138 -35.38 -35.64 -31.47
C LEU A 138 -34.18 -36.46 -31.98
N LYS A 139 -34.07 -37.73 -31.58
CA LYS A 139 -33.08 -38.69 -32.12
C LYS A 139 -33.40 -39.07 -33.57
N LYS A 140 -34.67 -39.32 -33.90
CA LYS A 140 -35.14 -39.58 -35.29
C LYS A 140 -34.88 -38.39 -36.22
N ALA A 141 -35.17 -37.16 -35.78
CA ALA A 141 -34.90 -35.94 -36.55
C ALA A 141 -33.40 -35.77 -36.86
N ASN A 142 -32.53 -35.93 -35.86
CA ASN A 142 -31.08 -35.85 -36.05
C ASN A 142 -30.54 -36.96 -36.98
N ASN A 143 -31.07 -38.18 -36.90
CA ASN A 143 -30.73 -39.25 -37.84
C ASN A 143 -31.16 -38.94 -39.28
N LYS A 144 -32.35 -38.36 -39.48
CA LYS A 144 -32.82 -37.90 -40.80
C LYS A 144 -31.89 -36.83 -41.38
N ILE A 145 -31.47 -35.86 -40.57
CA ILE A 145 -30.51 -34.81 -40.94
C ILE A 145 -29.14 -35.43 -41.30
N TYR A 146 -28.68 -36.45 -40.57
CA TYR A 146 -27.44 -37.16 -40.88
C TYR A 146 -27.51 -37.92 -42.22
N GLN A 147 -28.61 -38.63 -42.47
CA GLN A 147 -28.86 -39.33 -43.74
C GLN A 147 -28.85 -38.36 -44.93
N LEU A 148 -29.59 -37.25 -44.83
CA LEU A 148 -29.62 -36.21 -45.86
C LEU A 148 -28.23 -35.58 -46.12
N ARG A 149 -27.41 -35.41 -45.08
CA ARG A 149 -26.02 -34.91 -45.21
C ARG A 149 -25.12 -35.89 -45.98
N GLU A 150 -25.21 -37.19 -45.72
CA GLU A 150 -24.47 -38.21 -46.48
C GLU A 150 -25.01 -38.36 -47.92
N GLU A 151 -26.31 -38.19 -48.14
CA GLU A 151 -26.91 -38.20 -49.47
C GLU A 151 -26.44 -37.00 -50.32
N ILE A 152 -26.47 -35.78 -49.76
CA ILE A 152 -25.89 -34.58 -50.41
C ILE A 152 -24.40 -34.79 -50.72
N LYS A 153 -23.66 -35.49 -49.86
CA LYS A 153 -22.24 -35.82 -50.06
C LYS A 153 -22.04 -36.86 -51.18
N LYS A 154 -22.92 -37.85 -51.30
CA LYS A 154 -22.96 -38.80 -52.44
C LYS A 154 -23.29 -38.08 -53.74
N LEU A 155 -24.33 -37.24 -53.75
CA LEU A 155 -24.73 -36.45 -54.93
C LEU A 155 -23.62 -35.49 -55.38
N LYS A 156 -22.94 -34.80 -54.45
CA LYS A 156 -21.76 -33.96 -54.78
C LYS A 156 -20.61 -34.78 -55.39
N LYS A 157 -20.35 -36.00 -54.90
CA LYS A 157 -19.35 -36.91 -55.51
C LYS A 157 -19.79 -37.37 -56.91
N ALA A 158 -21.06 -37.70 -57.10
CA ALA A 158 -21.63 -38.07 -58.40
C ALA A 158 -21.52 -36.91 -59.40
N LYS A 159 -21.96 -35.70 -59.02
CA LYS A 159 -21.83 -34.48 -59.84
C LYS A 159 -20.40 -34.27 -60.29
N ARG A 160 -19.42 -34.33 -59.38
CA ARG A 160 -17.99 -34.20 -59.70
C ARG A 160 -17.46 -35.30 -60.63
N LYS A 161 -18.03 -36.51 -60.59
CA LYS A 161 -17.70 -37.61 -61.52
C LYS A 161 -18.29 -37.34 -62.91
N TYR A 162 -19.51 -36.81 -63.01
CA TYR A 162 -20.12 -36.40 -64.28
C TYR A 162 -19.44 -35.17 -64.88
N GLU A 163 -19.16 -34.12 -64.10
CA GLU A 163 -18.37 -32.95 -64.52
C GLU A 163 -17.03 -33.38 -65.14
N LYS A 164 -16.26 -34.24 -64.45
CA LYS A 164 -15.01 -34.81 -64.99
C LYS A 164 -15.21 -35.76 -66.18
N ARG A 165 -16.40 -36.30 -66.41
CA ARG A 165 -16.73 -37.07 -67.62
C ARG A 165 -17.00 -36.12 -68.78
N CYS A 166 -17.76 -35.05 -68.55
CA CYS A 166 -17.99 -33.98 -69.53
C CYS A 166 -16.67 -33.29 -69.93
N GLU A 167 -15.80 -32.93 -68.98
CA GLU A 167 -14.45 -32.37 -69.26
C GLU A 167 -13.58 -33.29 -70.14
N ARG A 168 -13.74 -34.63 -70.04
CA ARG A 168 -13.01 -35.59 -70.87
C ARG A 168 -13.62 -35.76 -72.25
N MET A 169 -14.94 -35.58 -72.38
CA MET A 169 -15.64 -35.59 -73.66
C MET A 169 -15.36 -34.30 -74.44
N THR A 170 -15.38 -33.13 -73.79
CA THR A 170 -15.02 -31.85 -74.43
C THR A 170 -13.55 -31.82 -74.86
N LYS A 171 -12.64 -32.39 -74.06
CA LYS A 171 -11.21 -32.57 -74.44
C LYS A 171 -10.95 -33.65 -75.51
N LYS A 172 -11.98 -34.35 -76.01
CA LYS A 172 -11.89 -35.25 -77.16
C LYS A 172 -12.41 -34.65 -78.46
N ASN A 173 -12.98 -33.44 -78.43
CA ASN A 173 -13.49 -32.78 -79.64
C ASN A 173 -12.34 -32.02 -80.35
N PRO A 174 -12.01 -32.29 -81.63
CA PRO A 174 -10.80 -31.73 -82.27
C PRO A 174 -10.82 -30.21 -82.52
N GLN A 175 -11.96 -29.55 -82.40
CA GLN A 175 -12.17 -28.17 -82.89
C GLN A 175 -12.01 -27.05 -81.85
N THR A 176 -11.59 -27.35 -80.60
CA THR A 176 -11.32 -26.32 -79.57
C THR A 176 -9.94 -26.46 -78.93
N VAL A 177 -8.90 -26.56 -79.77
CA VAL A 177 -7.51 -26.35 -79.34
C VAL A 177 -7.19 -24.84 -79.30
N GLN A 178 -7.76 -24.14 -78.32
CA GLN A 178 -7.12 -22.92 -77.81
C GLN A 178 -6.22 -23.30 -76.65
N SER A 179 -4.92 -23.09 -76.86
CA SER A 179 -3.83 -23.55 -76.00
C SER A 179 -3.92 -22.95 -74.59
N THR A 180 -4.47 -23.70 -73.64
CA THR A 180 -4.30 -23.38 -72.21
C THR A 180 -2.85 -23.67 -71.84
N ILE A 181 -2.06 -22.60 -71.72
CA ILE A 181 -0.66 -22.67 -71.28
C ILE A 181 -0.65 -23.18 -69.84
N ILE A 182 -0.34 -24.47 -69.65
CA ILE A 182 -0.08 -25.03 -68.32
C ILE A 182 1.21 -24.38 -67.83
N THR A 183 1.11 -23.53 -66.82
CA THR A 183 2.28 -22.90 -66.20
C THR A 183 3.18 -23.98 -65.58
N GLN A 184 4.50 -23.80 -65.68
CA GLN A 184 5.48 -24.82 -65.27
C GLN A 184 5.38 -25.19 -63.77
N GLU A 185 4.75 -24.34 -62.94
CA GLU A 185 4.56 -24.57 -61.52
C GLU A 185 3.49 -25.60 -61.15
N GLU A 186 2.54 -25.91 -62.03
CA GLU A 186 1.49 -26.93 -61.78
C GLU A 186 1.88 -28.34 -62.25
N MET A 187 3.05 -28.50 -62.86
CA MET A 187 3.52 -29.78 -63.36
C MET A 187 4.02 -30.70 -62.23
N THR A 188 3.54 -31.94 -62.19
CA THR A 188 4.07 -32.96 -61.26
C THR A 188 5.57 -33.18 -61.49
N PRO A 189 6.38 -33.56 -60.47
CA PRO A 189 7.83 -33.73 -60.63
C PRO A 189 8.25 -34.68 -61.77
N LYS A 190 7.46 -35.74 -62.02
CA LYS A 190 7.65 -36.65 -63.16
C LYS A 190 7.34 -35.99 -64.51
N SER A 191 6.35 -35.10 -64.56
CA SER A 191 6.00 -34.34 -65.78
C SER A 191 7.02 -33.25 -66.05
N LYS A 192 7.41 -32.47 -65.02
CA LYS A 192 8.45 -31.43 -65.11
C LYS A 192 9.78 -32.03 -65.60
N THR A 193 10.22 -33.15 -65.04
CA THR A 193 11.44 -33.85 -65.50
C THR A 193 11.35 -34.30 -66.96
N LYS A 194 10.19 -34.82 -67.42
CA LYS A 194 9.99 -35.19 -68.83
C LYS A 194 9.99 -33.97 -69.76
N HIS A 195 9.50 -32.84 -69.28
CA HIS A 195 9.50 -31.57 -70.00
C HIS A 195 10.92 -30.99 -70.11
N GLU A 196 11.67 -30.92 -69.01
CA GLU A 196 13.09 -30.50 -68.97
C GLU A 196 13.95 -31.34 -69.93
N LEU A 197 13.80 -32.68 -69.92
CA LEU A 197 14.51 -33.56 -70.85
C LEU A 197 14.15 -33.30 -72.32
N ARG A 198 12.86 -33.06 -72.62
CA ARG A 198 12.39 -32.73 -73.97
C ARG A 198 12.88 -31.37 -74.46
N GLN A 199 12.93 -30.37 -73.58
CA GLN A 199 13.51 -29.06 -73.89
C GLN A 199 15.02 -29.15 -74.17
N ALA A 200 15.72 -30.06 -73.52
CA ALA A 200 17.12 -30.38 -73.81
C ALA A 200 17.33 -31.26 -75.05
N GLY A 201 16.28 -31.52 -75.86
CA GLY A 201 16.34 -32.37 -77.06
C GLY A 201 16.44 -33.88 -76.78
N ILE A 202 16.39 -34.31 -75.52
CA ILE A 202 16.62 -35.70 -75.11
C ILE A 202 15.28 -36.43 -74.94
N SER A 203 15.07 -37.49 -75.72
CA SER A 203 13.90 -38.36 -75.52
C SER A 203 13.98 -39.07 -74.16
N PRO A 204 12.96 -38.97 -73.28
CA PRO A 204 12.97 -39.63 -71.97
C PRO A 204 13.05 -41.16 -72.00
N LYS A 205 12.86 -41.79 -73.18
CA LYS A 205 13.06 -43.24 -73.39
C LYS A 205 14.51 -43.62 -73.74
N ARG A 206 15.33 -42.67 -74.21
CA ARG A 206 16.74 -42.90 -74.61
C ARG A 206 17.75 -42.68 -73.48
N MET A 207 17.34 -42.09 -72.35
CA MET A 207 18.21 -41.83 -71.20
C MET A 207 18.18 -43.01 -70.20
N LYS A 208 19.34 -43.36 -69.63
CA LYS A 208 19.45 -44.39 -68.57
C LYS A 208 18.46 -44.09 -67.41
N PRO A 209 17.61 -45.06 -66.99
CA PRO A 209 16.57 -44.82 -65.97
C PRO A 209 17.08 -44.26 -64.64
N SER A 210 18.33 -44.57 -64.27
CA SER A 210 18.99 -44.05 -63.06
C SER A 210 19.17 -42.53 -63.08
N ILE A 211 19.45 -41.92 -64.24
CA ILE A 211 19.62 -40.47 -64.39
C ILE A 211 18.25 -39.78 -64.33
N VAL A 212 17.25 -40.34 -65.04
CA VAL A 212 15.86 -39.86 -64.99
C VAL A 212 15.32 -39.89 -63.54
N LYS A 213 15.63 -40.94 -62.77
CA LYS A 213 15.26 -41.05 -61.35
C LYS A 213 15.95 -39.99 -60.47
N LYS A 214 17.22 -39.65 -60.71
CA LYS A 214 17.93 -38.56 -60.02
C LYS A 214 17.31 -37.19 -60.30
N LEU A 215 16.92 -36.91 -61.54
CA LEU A 215 16.23 -35.65 -61.90
C LEU A 215 14.83 -35.55 -61.27
N ILE A 216 14.06 -36.65 -61.28
CA ILE A 216 12.76 -36.72 -60.56
C ILE A 216 12.95 -36.46 -59.06
N MET A 217 13.99 -37.02 -58.45
CA MET A 217 14.32 -36.81 -57.03
C MET A 217 14.64 -35.34 -56.73
N SER A 218 15.43 -34.68 -57.59
CA SER A 218 15.73 -33.24 -57.46
C SER A 218 14.47 -32.40 -57.50
N ASN A 219 13.60 -32.62 -58.50
CA ASN A 219 12.33 -31.90 -58.63
C ASN A 219 11.33 -32.19 -57.49
N ALA A 220 11.36 -33.39 -56.91
CA ALA A 220 10.56 -33.71 -55.73
C ALA A 220 11.04 -32.95 -54.48
N ILE A 221 12.35 -32.94 -54.20
CA ILE A 221 12.93 -32.20 -53.05
C ILE A 221 12.68 -30.70 -53.15
N ILE A 222 12.76 -30.12 -54.37
CA ILE A 222 12.44 -28.70 -54.62
C ILE A 222 10.98 -28.38 -54.22
N ASN A 223 10.04 -29.26 -54.56
CA ASN A 223 8.63 -29.08 -54.20
C ASN A 223 8.40 -29.24 -52.69
N GLU A 224 9.01 -30.23 -52.05
CA GLU A 224 8.93 -30.46 -50.60
C GLU A 224 9.43 -29.25 -49.79
N VAL A 225 10.54 -28.63 -50.22
CA VAL A 225 11.10 -27.41 -49.63
C VAL A 225 10.17 -26.20 -49.84
N LYS A 226 9.58 -26.06 -51.03
CA LYS A 226 8.58 -25.03 -51.34
C LYS A 226 7.33 -25.17 -50.46
N GLU A 227 6.83 -26.40 -50.27
CA GLU A 227 5.66 -26.70 -49.43
C GLU A 227 5.96 -26.47 -47.94
N THR A 228 7.11 -26.94 -47.45
CA THR A 228 7.59 -26.69 -46.08
C THR A 228 7.69 -25.20 -45.76
N LYS A 229 8.15 -24.37 -46.71
CA LYS A 229 8.22 -22.91 -46.59
C LYS A 229 6.83 -22.23 -46.59
N ARG A 230 5.87 -22.78 -47.35
CA ARG A 230 4.46 -22.30 -47.39
C ARG A 230 3.74 -22.61 -46.08
N LEU A 231 3.87 -23.83 -45.56
CA LEU A 231 3.23 -24.28 -44.32
C LEU A 231 3.81 -23.60 -43.07
N ASN A 232 5.12 -23.37 -43.02
CA ASN A 232 5.77 -22.72 -41.87
C ASN A 232 5.88 -21.20 -42.06
N THR A 233 5.00 -20.44 -41.40
CA THR A 233 5.02 -18.97 -41.37
C THR A 233 5.99 -18.39 -40.35
N GLU A 234 6.21 -19.07 -39.21
CA GLU A 234 7.10 -18.64 -38.13
C GLU A 234 8.57 -18.49 -38.57
N GLU A 235 9.19 -17.38 -38.19
CA GLU A 235 10.57 -17.07 -38.60
C GLU A 235 11.61 -18.05 -38.02
N SER A 236 11.39 -18.55 -36.80
CA SER A 236 12.25 -19.54 -36.15
C SER A 236 12.34 -20.85 -36.95
N LYS A 237 11.19 -21.39 -37.36
CA LYS A 237 11.10 -22.61 -38.20
C LYS A 237 11.67 -22.36 -39.60
N ARG A 238 11.46 -21.16 -40.16
CA ARG A 238 12.10 -20.75 -41.43
C ARG A 238 13.63 -20.71 -41.34
N ARG A 239 14.21 -20.21 -40.24
CA ARG A 239 15.68 -20.20 -40.02
C ARG A 239 16.28 -21.61 -40.06
N ILE A 240 15.58 -22.61 -39.50
CA ILE A 240 15.98 -24.03 -39.59
C ILE A 240 16.00 -24.48 -41.07
N LEU A 241 14.95 -24.22 -41.85
CA LEU A 241 14.91 -24.55 -43.28
C LEU A 241 16.06 -23.90 -44.05
N TYR A 242 16.35 -22.61 -43.81
CA TYR A 242 17.52 -21.95 -44.40
C TYR A 242 18.85 -22.59 -43.98
N GLY A 243 18.99 -23.06 -42.73
CA GLY A 243 20.18 -23.74 -42.23
C GLY A 243 20.39 -25.14 -42.79
N VAL A 244 19.32 -25.87 -43.12
CA VAL A 244 19.40 -27.19 -43.78
C VAL A 244 19.76 -27.03 -45.27
N VAL A 245 19.15 -26.07 -45.97
CA VAL A 245 19.37 -25.87 -47.41
C VAL A 245 20.67 -25.13 -47.72
N SER A 246 21.12 -24.18 -46.88
CA SER A 246 22.40 -23.48 -47.11
C SER A 246 23.58 -24.17 -46.43
N GLY A 247 24.72 -24.25 -47.12
CA GLY A 247 25.94 -24.82 -46.56
C GLY A 247 27.16 -24.63 -47.44
N LYS A 248 28.34 -24.98 -46.91
CA LYS A 248 29.63 -24.84 -47.61
C LYS A 248 29.65 -25.50 -48.99
N ILE A 249 28.91 -26.61 -49.19
CA ILE A 249 28.84 -27.35 -50.46
C ILE A 249 28.12 -26.54 -51.55
N ILE A 250 26.88 -26.08 -51.31
CA ILE A 250 26.13 -25.26 -52.29
C ILE A 250 26.84 -23.94 -52.59
N LYS A 251 27.53 -23.37 -51.59
CA LYS A 251 28.40 -22.20 -51.75
C LYS A 251 29.63 -22.51 -52.63
N LYS A 252 30.34 -23.63 -52.40
CA LYS A 252 31.51 -24.10 -53.20
C LYS A 252 31.16 -24.31 -54.68
N TYR A 253 30.07 -25.02 -54.97
CA TYR A 253 29.62 -25.29 -56.34
C TYR A 253 28.79 -24.15 -56.97
N ARG A 254 28.72 -22.98 -56.32
CA ARG A 254 28.04 -21.75 -56.82
C ARG A 254 26.53 -21.89 -57.11
N CYS A 255 25.87 -22.98 -56.71
CA CYS A 255 24.45 -23.27 -57.01
C CYS A 255 23.42 -22.35 -56.29
N MET A 256 23.86 -21.30 -55.58
CA MET A 256 23.00 -20.43 -54.77
C MET A 256 21.94 -19.66 -55.57
N SER A 257 22.23 -19.27 -56.81
CA SER A 257 21.26 -18.63 -57.72
C SER A 257 20.18 -19.60 -58.18
N ILE A 258 20.56 -20.85 -58.44
CA ILE A 258 19.63 -21.93 -58.82
C ILE A 258 18.69 -22.25 -57.65
N VAL A 259 19.22 -22.32 -56.41
CA VAL A 259 18.40 -22.52 -55.20
C VAL A 259 17.41 -21.37 -54.98
N GLU A 260 17.82 -20.12 -55.19
CA GLU A 260 16.91 -18.97 -55.09
C GLU A 260 15.78 -19.05 -56.13
N LYS A 261 16.11 -19.34 -57.39
CA LYS A 261 15.13 -19.47 -58.49
C LYS A 261 14.17 -20.65 -58.30
N GLU A 262 14.70 -21.85 -58.05
CA GLU A 262 13.88 -23.08 -58.00
C GLU A 262 13.14 -23.26 -56.65
N MET A 263 13.73 -22.88 -55.52
CA MET A 263 13.14 -23.08 -54.18
C MET A 263 12.50 -21.81 -53.58
N THR A 264 12.62 -20.65 -54.23
CA THR A 264 12.12 -19.32 -53.77
C THR A 264 12.72 -18.82 -52.44
N LEU A 265 13.85 -19.38 -52.00
CA LEU A 265 14.50 -19.04 -50.74
C LEU A 265 15.43 -17.82 -50.93
N SER A 266 15.24 -16.76 -50.14
CA SER A 266 15.99 -15.50 -50.33
C SER A 266 17.50 -15.68 -50.14
N ARG A 267 18.27 -15.26 -51.16
CA ARG A 267 19.75 -15.32 -51.16
C ARG A 267 20.41 -14.43 -50.12
N LYS A 268 19.76 -13.35 -49.67
CA LYS A 268 20.22 -12.54 -48.53
C LYS A 268 20.23 -13.38 -47.24
N SER A 269 19.19 -14.18 -47.00
CA SER A 269 19.10 -15.08 -45.84
C SER A 269 20.02 -16.29 -45.96
N LEU A 270 20.07 -16.95 -47.13
CA LEU A 270 20.97 -18.08 -47.39
C LEU A 270 22.47 -17.70 -47.32
N ARG A 271 22.83 -16.43 -47.56
CA ARG A 271 24.22 -15.94 -47.38
C ARG A 271 24.62 -15.89 -45.92
N ARG A 272 23.78 -15.33 -45.04
CA ARG A 272 24.07 -15.08 -43.61
C ARG A 272 24.31 -16.35 -42.79
N ASN A 273 23.70 -17.48 -43.17
CA ASN A 273 23.93 -18.76 -42.50
C ASN A 273 25.24 -19.41 -42.97
N ASN A 274 26.25 -19.47 -42.09
CA ASN A 274 27.53 -20.15 -42.33
C ASN A 274 27.71 -21.45 -41.52
N SER A 275 26.91 -21.66 -40.48
CA SER A 275 27.01 -22.76 -39.53
C SER A 275 26.01 -23.86 -39.86
N LYS A 276 26.44 -25.13 -39.89
CA LYS A 276 25.53 -26.30 -39.88
C LYS A 276 24.97 -26.63 -38.48
N ASN A 277 25.46 -25.94 -37.44
CA ASN A 277 25.11 -26.22 -36.06
C ASN A 277 23.67 -25.79 -35.77
N LEU A 278 22.77 -26.78 -35.72
CA LEU A 278 21.41 -26.66 -35.17
C LEU A 278 21.45 -26.54 -33.64
N GLN A 279 22.18 -25.55 -33.11
CA GLN A 279 22.18 -25.27 -31.67
C GLN A 279 20.86 -24.60 -31.26
N LEU A 280 19.86 -25.45 -31.01
CA LEU A 280 18.77 -25.14 -30.11
C LEU A 280 19.34 -25.04 -28.68
N ILE A 281 19.87 -23.86 -28.31
CA ILE A 281 20.00 -23.53 -26.89
C ILE A 281 18.58 -23.63 -26.31
N PRO A 282 18.31 -24.55 -25.36
CA PRO A 282 16.95 -24.75 -24.90
C PRO A 282 16.47 -23.49 -24.18
N ARG A 283 15.54 -22.74 -24.78
CA ARG A 283 14.97 -21.50 -24.18
C ARG A 283 14.58 -21.71 -22.71
N LYS A 284 14.04 -22.89 -22.39
CA LYS A 284 13.71 -23.34 -21.03
C LYS A 284 14.83 -23.12 -19.99
N ARG A 285 16.12 -23.34 -20.32
CA ARG A 285 17.23 -23.17 -19.37
C ARG A 285 17.56 -21.70 -19.11
N MET A 286 17.44 -20.83 -20.11
CA MET A 286 17.59 -19.38 -19.90
C MET A 286 16.36 -18.78 -19.22
N GLU A 287 15.16 -19.30 -19.49
CA GLU A 287 13.92 -18.93 -18.80
C GLU A 287 14.04 -19.21 -17.29
N THR A 288 14.49 -20.41 -16.90
CA THR A 288 14.63 -20.80 -15.48
C THR A 288 15.65 -19.96 -14.73
N VAL A 289 16.83 -19.73 -15.30
CA VAL A 289 17.85 -18.85 -14.70
C VAL A 289 17.32 -17.42 -14.57
N ARG A 290 16.59 -16.93 -15.56
CA ARG A 290 15.96 -15.60 -15.51
C ARG A 290 14.89 -15.52 -14.41
N THR A 291 14.05 -16.54 -14.25
CA THR A 291 13.01 -16.56 -13.20
C THR A 291 13.60 -16.67 -11.80
N ASP A 292 14.68 -17.45 -11.60
CA ASP A 292 15.40 -17.52 -10.32
C ASP A 292 16.02 -16.16 -9.96
N LEU A 293 16.71 -15.52 -10.91
CA LEU A 293 17.27 -14.18 -10.71
C LEU A 293 16.17 -13.14 -10.40
N GLN A 294 15.02 -13.22 -11.08
CA GLN A 294 13.87 -12.36 -10.83
C GLN A 294 13.23 -12.63 -9.46
N GLN A 295 13.16 -13.88 -9.01
CA GLN A 295 12.68 -14.23 -7.66
C GLN A 295 13.63 -13.73 -6.57
N LYS A 296 14.96 -13.83 -6.77
CA LYS A 296 15.95 -13.27 -5.83
C LYS A 296 15.85 -11.75 -5.71
N VAL A 297 15.75 -11.03 -6.82
CA VAL A 297 15.54 -9.56 -6.81
C VAL A 297 14.19 -9.20 -6.19
N LYS A 298 13.13 -9.96 -6.47
CA LYS A 298 11.82 -9.77 -5.84
C LYS A 298 11.89 -9.93 -4.33
N ALA A 299 12.42 -11.06 -3.86
CA ALA A 299 12.55 -11.39 -2.45
C ALA A 299 13.39 -10.35 -1.69
N PHE A 300 14.48 -9.86 -2.30
CA PHE A 300 15.26 -8.74 -1.75
C PHE A 300 14.46 -7.45 -1.64
N MET A 301 13.73 -7.05 -2.69
CA MET A 301 12.94 -5.81 -2.68
C MET A 301 11.70 -5.89 -1.76
N GLU A 302 11.19 -7.08 -1.46
CA GLU A 302 10.07 -7.31 -0.54
C GLU A 302 10.45 -7.32 0.95
N ARG A 303 11.75 -7.22 1.29
CA ARG A 303 12.20 -7.12 2.69
C ARG A 303 11.79 -5.79 3.34
N GLU A 304 11.58 -5.83 4.65
CA GLU A 304 11.10 -4.70 5.48
C GLU A 304 12.12 -3.54 5.55
N ASP A 305 13.42 -3.84 5.56
CA ASP A 305 14.52 -2.87 5.53
C ASP A 305 14.71 -2.20 4.14
N ILE A 306 14.36 -2.91 3.06
CA ILE A 306 14.50 -2.43 1.68
C ILE A 306 13.27 -1.64 1.19
N SER A 307 12.06 -2.08 1.56
CA SER A 307 10.83 -1.37 1.22
C SER A 307 9.75 -1.53 2.30
N ARG A 308 9.00 -0.47 2.56
CA ARG A 308 7.85 -0.51 3.48
C ARG A 308 6.53 -0.68 2.73
N MET A 309 5.57 -1.34 3.38
CA MET A 309 4.18 -1.38 2.92
C MET A 309 3.49 -0.04 3.22
N MET A 310 2.50 0.33 2.40
CA MET A 310 1.65 1.48 2.69
C MET A 310 0.42 1.05 3.49
N PRO A 311 0.03 1.78 4.57
CA PRO A 311 -1.12 1.41 5.41
C PRO A 311 -2.48 1.70 4.75
N GLY A 312 -2.49 2.58 3.74
CA GLY A 312 -3.71 3.11 3.15
C GLY A 312 -4.58 2.02 2.51
N LYS A 313 -5.86 2.00 2.87
CA LYS A 313 -6.92 1.19 2.23
C LYS A 313 -6.94 1.30 0.69
N ASN A 314 -6.60 2.48 0.17
CA ASN A 314 -6.56 2.80 -1.26
C ASN A 314 -5.17 2.60 -1.92
N ASP A 315 -4.12 2.29 -1.14
CA ASP A 315 -2.76 2.09 -1.65
C ASP A 315 -2.59 0.67 -2.24
N VAL A 316 -3.30 0.41 -3.32
CA VAL A 316 -3.38 -0.91 -3.97
C VAL A 316 -3.08 -0.80 -5.45
N ILE A 317 -2.33 -1.78 -5.95
CA ILE A 317 -1.93 -1.87 -7.35
C ILE A 317 -2.31 -3.26 -7.87
N ASN A 318 -2.98 -3.29 -9.02
CA ASN A 318 -3.24 -4.53 -9.75
C ASN A 318 -1.99 -4.88 -10.56
N SER A 319 -1.30 -5.97 -10.22
CA SER A 319 -0.30 -6.60 -11.08
C SER A 319 -0.77 -7.99 -11.45
N ASP A 320 -0.75 -8.31 -12.74
CA ASP A 320 -0.97 -9.68 -13.24
C ASP A 320 -2.31 -10.29 -12.78
N GLY A 321 -3.35 -9.45 -12.68
CA GLY A 321 -4.69 -9.82 -12.21
C GLY A 321 -4.85 -9.91 -10.68
N THR A 322 -3.76 -9.77 -9.91
CA THR A 322 -3.75 -9.84 -8.44
C THR A 322 -3.64 -8.45 -7.83
N LYS A 323 -4.42 -8.17 -6.77
CA LYS A 323 -4.35 -6.94 -5.96
C LYS A 323 -3.19 -7.04 -4.97
N TYR A 324 -2.13 -6.26 -5.17
CA TYR A 324 -1.03 -6.12 -4.22
C TYR A 324 -1.16 -4.81 -3.42
N GLN A 325 -0.83 -4.85 -2.13
CA GLN A 325 -0.62 -3.62 -1.36
C GLN A 325 0.64 -2.93 -1.88
N LYS A 326 0.54 -1.63 -2.16
CA LYS A 326 1.63 -0.81 -2.68
C LYS A 326 2.75 -0.74 -1.65
N ARG A 327 3.99 -0.90 -2.13
CA ARG A 327 5.21 -0.70 -1.34
C ARG A 327 5.98 0.50 -1.87
N ILE A 328 6.75 1.16 -1.01
CA ILE A 328 7.68 2.21 -1.39
C ILE A 328 9.07 1.79 -0.91
N LEU A 329 10.07 1.89 -1.80
CA LEU A 329 11.47 1.67 -1.44
C LEU A 329 11.90 2.65 -0.34
N ASN A 330 12.81 2.21 0.52
CA ASN A 330 13.37 3.09 1.55
C ASN A 330 14.49 3.95 0.96
N ASP A 331 15.39 3.36 0.16
CA ASP A 331 16.59 4.01 -0.42
C ASP A 331 16.53 4.09 -1.96
N TYR A 332 17.47 4.80 -2.59
CA TYR A 332 17.61 4.89 -4.05
C TYR A 332 18.05 3.56 -4.68
N LEU A 333 17.58 3.29 -5.91
CA LEU A 333 17.87 2.03 -6.62
C LEU A 333 19.37 1.74 -6.80
N SER A 334 20.23 2.76 -6.92
CA SER A 334 21.70 2.62 -6.95
C SER A 334 22.23 1.99 -5.66
N ASN A 335 21.88 2.59 -4.53
CA ASN A 335 22.30 2.18 -3.20
C ASN A 335 21.76 0.78 -2.86
N LEU A 336 20.52 0.50 -3.29
CA LEU A 336 19.90 -0.83 -3.14
C LEU A 336 20.55 -1.89 -4.03
N TYR A 337 21.11 -1.52 -5.19
CA TYR A 337 21.84 -2.43 -6.06
C TYR A 337 23.22 -2.79 -5.49
N GLU A 338 23.91 -1.83 -4.87
CA GLU A 338 25.15 -2.09 -4.13
C GLU A 338 24.90 -3.00 -2.92
N LYS A 339 23.86 -2.72 -2.12
CA LYS A 339 23.38 -3.62 -1.06
C LYS A 339 23.03 -5.01 -1.60
N PHE A 340 22.33 -5.11 -2.74
CA PHE A 340 22.01 -6.39 -3.36
C PHE A 340 23.26 -7.21 -3.72
N LYS A 341 24.31 -6.55 -4.23
CA LYS A 341 25.60 -7.20 -4.52
C LYS A 341 26.35 -7.64 -3.27
N ALA A 342 26.33 -6.83 -2.21
CA ALA A 342 26.92 -7.20 -0.92
C ALA A 342 26.24 -8.45 -0.33
N ASP A 343 24.91 -8.49 -0.37
CA ASP A 343 24.10 -9.63 0.08
C ASP A 343 24.21 -10.87 -0.81
N HIS A 344 24.54 -10.71 -2.10
CA HIS A 344 24.60 -11.80 -3.07
C HIS A 344 25.88 -11.72 -3.95
N PRO A 345 27.09 -11.92 -3.39
CA PRO A 345 28.35 -11.74 -4.14
C PRO A 345 28.45 -12.61 -5.40
N TYR A 346 27.86 -13.80 -5.36
CA TYR A 346 27.87 -14.78 -6.45
C TYR A 346 26.84 -14.52 -7.56
N VAL A 347 26.03 -13.46 -7.47
CA VAL A 347 24.93 -13.18 -8.42
C VAL A 347 25.32 -12.08 -9.40
N GLU A 348 25.76 -12.48 -10.59
CA GLU A 348 26.03 -11.55 -11.69
C GLU A 348 24.74 -10.95 -12.27
N ILE A 349 24.43 -9.72 -11.86
CA ILE A 349 23.32 -8.94 -12.40
C ILE A 349 23.77 -7.49 -12.70
N SER A 350 23.38 -6.96 -13.86
CA SER A 350 23.60 -5.55 -14.20
C SER A 350 22.53 -4.66 -13.58
N PHE A 351 22.89 -3.41 -13.25
CA PHE A 351 21.97 -2.42 -12.68
C PHE A 351 20.68 -2.26 -13.51
N SER A 352 20.81 -2.23 -14.84
CA SER A 352 19.65 -2.15 -15.74
C SER A 352 18.74 -3.37 -15.68
N THR A 353 19.27 -4.57 -15.40
CA THR A 353 18.46 -5.79 -15.21
C THR A 353 17.78 -5.79 -13.85
N PHE A 354 18.51 -5.42 -12.78
CA PHE A 354 17.97 -5.25 -11.43
C PHE A 354 16.77 -4.29 -11.41
N CYS A 355 16.92 -3.10 -12.00
CA CYS A 355 15.84 -2.11 -12.13
C CYS A 355 14.64 -2.59 -12.97
N LYS A 356 14.84 -3.50 -13.93
CA LYS A 356 13.78 -4.13 -14.74
C LYS A 356 13.06 -5.27 -14.02
N PHE A 357 13.70 -5.92 -13.05
CA PHE A 357 13.12 -7.02 -12.28
C PHE A 357 12.37 -6.56 -11.03
N ARG A 358 12.41 -5.26 -10.72
CA ARG A 358 11.55 -4.62 -9.73
C ARG A 358 10.06 -4.90 -10.00
N PRO A 359 9.31 -5.47 -9.04
CA PRO A 359 7.87 -5.65 -9.17
C PRO A 359 7.13 -4.31 -9.32
N THR A 360 6.06 -4.31 -10.11
CA THR A 360 5.28 -3.11 -10.46
C THR A 360 4.66 -2.39 -9.25
N TYR A 361 4.29 -3.14 -8.20
CA TYR A 361 3.70 -2.62 -6.97
C TYR A 361 4.72 -2.03 -5.98
N ILE A 362 6.03 -2.15 -6.26
CA ILE A 362 7.11 -1.57 -5.46
C ILE A 362 7.57 -0.27 -6.14
N HIS A 363 7.15 0.87 -5.61
CA HIS A 363 7.48 2.18 -6.17
C HIS A 363 8.82 2.72 -5.65
N VAL A 364 9.57 3.39 -6.54
CA VAL A 364 10.68 4.26 -6.15
C VAL A 364 10.19 5.44 -5.32
N THR A 365 11.02 5.85 -4.38
CA THR A 365 10.85 7.01 -3.52
C THR A 365 10.83 8.29 -4.36
N SER A 366 9.63 8.79 -4.67
CA SER A 366 9.47 10.14 -5.19
C SER A 366 9.79 11.12 -4.08
N VAL A 367 10.82 11.95 -4.28
CA VAL A 367 11.40 12.88 -3.27
C VAL A 367 10.39 13.93 -2.74
N LEU A 368 9.15 13.95 -3.27
CA LEU A 368 8.11 14.94 -3.00
C LEU A 368 6.80 14.36 -2.43
N SER A 369 6.67 13.05 -2.22
CA SER A 369 5.43 12.49 -1.63
C SER A 369 5.45 12.57 -0.10
N ARG A 370 4.59 13.42 0.47
CA ARG A 370 4.47 13.79 1.91
C ARG A 370 4.23 12.65 2.92
N ASN A 371 4.22 11.39 2.50
CA ASN A 371 3.71 10.24 3.27
C ASN A 371 4.77 9.12 3.44
N ILE A 372 6.06 9.46 3.32
CA ILE A 372 7.19 8.52 3.30
C ILE A 372 7.52 8.05 4.73
N CYS A 373 8.18 8.88 5.52
CA CYS A 373 8.43 8.63 6.94
C CYS A 373 7.42 9.44 7.76
N LEU A 374 6.88 8.87 8.83
CA LEU A 374 6.03 9.58 9.80
C LEU A 374 6.75 9.80 11.15
N CYS A 375 8.05 9.48 11.23
CA CYS A 375 8.85 9.74 12.42
C CYS A 375 9.03 11.25 12.61
N HIS A 376 8.67 11.75 13.79
CA HIS A 376 8.85 13.16 14.19
C HIS A 376 10.29 13.63 13.97
N LYS A 377 11.30 12.85 14.41
CA LYS A 377 12.72 13.18 14.25
C LYS A 377 13.11 13.40 12.79
N HIS A 378 12.69 12.50 11.88
CA HIS A 378 12.96 12.63 10.45
C HIS A 378 12.29 13.86 9.84
N GLN A 379 11.03 14.11 10.19
CA GLN A 379 10.25 15.22 9.61
C GLN A 379 10.72 16.59 10.13
N SER A 380 10.96 16.74 11.44
CA SER A 380 11.45 17.97 12.05
C SER A 380 12.87 18.31 11.57
N PHE A 381 13.77 17.32 11.50
CA PHE A 381 15.10 17.54 10.93
C PHE A 381 15.02 17.93 9.44
N ALA A 382 14.21 17.24 8.64
CA ALA A 382 14.00 17.62 7.22
C ALA A 382 13.47 19.05 7.03
N MET A 383 12.67 19.57 7.96
CA MET A 383 12.15 20.96 7.92
C MET A 383 13.26 21.97 8.26
N LYS A 384 14.13 21.67 9.23
CA LYS A 384 15.31 22.50 9.55
C LYS A 384 16.34 22.52 8.40
N LEU A 385 16.57 21.37 7.74
CA LEU A 385 17.40 21.28 6.53
C LEU A 385 16.84 22.09 5.35
N GLN A 386 15.51 22.17 5.22
CA GLN A 386 14.87 23.05 4.23
C GLN A 386 15.05 24.53 4.58
N CYS A 387 15.11 24.89 5.86
CA CYS A 387 15.49 26.25 6.30
C CYS A 387 16.95 26.56 5.95
N LEU A 388 17.92 25.69 6.27
CA LEU A 388 19.32 25.86 5.86
C LEU A 388 19.46 26.12 4.35
N ARG A 389 18.71 25.37 3.54
CA ARG A 389 18.71 25.55 2.09
C ARG A 389 18.06 26.87 1.63
N SER A 390 17.06 27.39 2.35
CA SER A 390 16.48 28.71 2.05
C SER A 390 17.36 29.88 2.51
N LEU A 391 18.28 29.63 3.44
CA LEU A 391 19.34 30.54 3.86
C LEU A 391 20.56 30.56 2.91
N GLY A 392 20.59 29.70 1.88
CA GLY A 392 21.63 29.66 0.84
C GLY A 392 22.64 28.52 0.98
N VAL A 393 22.62 27.77 2.08
CA VAL A 393 23.53 26.64 2.33
C VAL A 393 23.26 25.52 1.31
N LYS A 394 24.33 25.01 0.67
CA LYS A 394 24.25 23.98 -0.39
C LYS A 394 24.05 22.57 0.19
N ILE A 395 22.91 22.33 0.84
CA ILE A 395 22.60 21.08 1.54
C ILE A 395 21.45 20.27 0.92
N SER A 396 21.48 18.95 1.10
CA SER A 396 20.40 18.05 0.70
C SER A 396 19.21 18.19 1.65
N PRO A 397 17.96 18.37 1.17
CA PRO A 397 16.79 18.40 2.05
C PRO A 397 16.35 17.00 2.54
N ASN A 398 17.09 15.94 2.18
CA ASN A 398 16.84 14.57 2.65
C ASN A 398 17.81 14.22 3.80
N PRO A 399 17.29 14.01 5.04
CA PRO A 399 18.09 13.61 6.20
C PRO A 399 19.05 12.43 5.98
N GLU A 400 18.60 11.38 5.29
CA GLU A 400 19.39 10.15 5.10
C GLU A 400 20.64 10.36 4.25
N ASN A 401 20.61 11.34 3.34
CA ASN A 401 21.78 11.66 2.51
C ASN A 401 22.86 12.36 3.34
N ILE A 402 22.48 13.19 4.32
CA ILE A 402 23.42 13.95 5.15
C ILE A 402 24.21 13.00 6.04
N VAL A 403 23.54 12.04 6.71
CA VAL A 403 24.20 11.01 7.53
C VAL A 403 25.23 10.19 6.73
N LYS A 404 25.07 10.08 5.40
CA LYS A 404 26.01 9.37 4.51
C LYS A 404 27.15 10.24 3.94
N SER A 405 27.05 11.57 3.97
CA SER A 405 27.91 12.45 3.14
C SER A 405 28.45 13.71 3.83
N VAL A 406 28.02 14.00 5.06
CA VAL A 406 28.39 15.19 5.83
C VAL A 406 28.83 14.72 7.21
N THR A 407 30.00 15.15 7.68
CA THR A 407 30.46 14.93 9.06
C THR A 407 29.98 16.05 10.00
N GLU A 408 30.16 15.90 11.32
CA GLU A 408 29.84 16.96 12.28
C GLU A 408 30.68 18.24 12.05
N ALA A 409 31.93 18.09 11.58
CA ALA A 409 32.78 19.21 11.21
C ALA A 409 32.26 19.93 9.96
N ASP A 410 31.84 19.19 8.94
CA ASP A 410 31.21 19.76 7.75
C ASP A 410 29.90 20.47 8.09
N MET A 411 29.10 19.90 9.01
CA MET A 411 27.86 20.51 9.48
C MET A 411 28.12 21.85 10.19
N LYS A 412 29.16 21.94 11.04
CA LYS A 412 29.60 23.20 11.67
C LYS A 412 30.09 24.22 10.65
N ASN A 413 30.88 23.79 9.67
CA ASN A 413 31.35 24.66 8.58
C ASN A 413 30.16 25.23 7.78
N MET A 414 29.20 24.38 7.38
CA MET A 414 27.98 24.79 6.67
C MET A 414 27.08 25.74 7.47
N LEU A 415 27.05 25.61 8.81
CA LEU A 415 26.33 26.53 9.69
C LEU A 415 27.01 27.91 9.76
N SER A 416 28.35 27.93 9.77
CA SER A 416 29.11 29.18 9.81
C SER A 416 28.83 30.11 8.62
N GLU A 417 28.50 29.54 7.44
CA GLU A 417 28.12 30.26 6.20
C GLU A 417 26.85 31.14 6.35
N ILE A 418 26.03 30.92 7.39
CA ILE A 418 24.76 31.65 7.57
C ILE A 418 25.02 33.09 8.02
N THR A 419 24.55 34.05 7.24
CA THR A 419 24.72 35.49 7.50
C THR A 419 23.58 36.14 8.30
N LYS A 420 22.46 35.44 8.54
CA LYS A 420 21.32 35.97 9.30
C LYS A 420 21.45 35.71 10.80
N GLU A 421 21.32 36.75 11.61
CA GLU A 421 21.32 36.66 13.08
C GLU A 421 20.08 35.98 13.66
N ASN A 422 18.92 36.14 13.01
CA ASN A 422 17.64 35.57 13.41
C ASN A 422 17.20 34.55 12.37
N ILE A 423 16.95 33.32 12.80
CA ILE A 423 16.54 32.19 11.95
C ILE A 423 15.12 31.79 12.35
N GLU A 424 14.22 31.80 11.37
CA GLU A 424 12.85 31.32 11.50
C GLU A 424 12.74 29.95 10.82
N TYR A 425 12.28 28.95 11.56
CA TYR A 425 12.10 27.58 11.05
C TYR A 425 10.77 26.99 11.52
N GLU A 426 10.30 25.95 10.83
CA GLU A 426 9.06 25.26 11.14
C GLU A 426 9.37 23.92 11.83
N GLU A 427 8.65 23.61 12.92
CA GLU A 427 8.84 22.39 13.71
C GLU A 427 7.50 21.84 14.25
N TRP A 428 7.40 20.53 14.44
CA TRP A 428 6.26 19.89 15.09
C TRP A 428 6.34 20.02 16.61
N GLN A 429 5.40 20.77 17.19
CA GLN A 429 5.26 20.97 18.64
C GLN A 429 3.86 20.60 19.12
N THR A 430 3.74 20.20 20.38
CA THR A 430 2.46 19.93 21.04
C THR A 430 1.88 21.26 21.53
N VAL A 431 0.77 21.69 20.93
CA VAL A 431 0.01 22.87 21.31
C VAL A 431 -1.20 22.44 22.14
N VAL A 432 -1.47 23.14 23.24
CA VAL A 432 -2.71 22.98 24.01
C VAL A 432 -3.78 23.86 23.37
N GLU A 433 -4.88 23.26 22.91
CA GLU A 433 -5.98 23.98 22.25
C GLU A 433 -7.30 23.41 22.78
N SER A 434 -8.05 24.21 23.55
CA SER A 434 -9.30 23.81 24.22
C SER A 434 -9.13 22.49 25.00
N GLU A 435 -8.26 22.51 26.01
CA GLU A 435 -7.91 21.39 26.92
C GLU A 435 -7.27 20.15 26.25
N ARG A 436 -7.23 20.10 24.91
CA ARG A 436 -6.71 18.95 24.16
C ARG A 436 -5.31 19.25 23.60
N LYS A 437 -4.33 18.46 24.04
CA LYS A 437 -2.95 18.47 23.53
C LYS A 437 -2.94 17.96 22.07
N ARG A 438 -2.51 18.79 21.11
CA ARG A 438 -2.47 18.47 19.67
C ARG A 438 -1.12 18.82 19.06
N LEU A 439 -0.55 17.90 18.29
CA LEU A 439 0.65 18.17 17.48
C LEU A 439 0.29 19.06 16.28
N ARG A 440 0.97 20.20 16.17
CA ARG A 440 0.89 21.11 15.02
C ARG A 440 2.28 21.55 14.59
N VAL A 441 2.41 21.98 13.34
CA VAL A 441 3.60 22.72 12.88
C VAL A 441 3.52 24.15 13.42
N VAL A 442 4.55 24.55 14.16
CA VAL A 442 4.73 25.89 14.74
C VAL A 442 5.95 26.54 14.09
N ARG A 443 5.89 27.87 13.89
CA ARG A 443 7.05 28.66 13.47
C ARG A 443 7.80 29.13 14.71
N VAL A 444 9.05 28.70 14.80
CA VAL A 444 9.97 29.04 15.88
C VAL A 444 11.00 30.04 15.34
N ARG A 445 11.27 31.09 16.12
CA ARG A 445 12.32 32.06 15.83
C ARG A 445 13.41 31.93 16.89
N LYS A 446 14.66 31.78 16.45
CA LYS A 446 15.84 31.64 17.30
C LYS A 446 16.99 32.49 16.78
N THR A 447 17.93 32.83 17.65
CA THR A 447 19.20 33.43 17.24
C THR A 447 20.06 32.41 16.48
N LYS A 448 21.04 32.88 15.70
CA LYS A 448 21.98 32.01 14.99
C LYS A 448 22.65 31.01 15.95
N VAL A 449 23.20 31.49 17.07
CA VAL A 449 23.93 30.65 18.04
C VAL A 449 23.05 29.54 18.61
N GLU A 450 21.84 29.87 19.09
CA GLU A 450 20.89 28.85 19.59
C GLU A 450 20.52 27.84 18.50
N PHE A 451 20.33 28.29 17.25
CA PHE A 451 20.00 27.41 16.14
C PHE A 451 21.15 26.49 15.74
N GLU A 452 22.40 26.96 15.83
CA GLU A 452 23.60 26.14 15.60
C GLU A 452 23.72 25.03 16.65
N GLU A 453 23.55 25.36 17.94
CA GLU A 453 23.55 24.38 19.04
C GLU A 453 22.45 23.32 18.88
N ILE A 454 21.23 23.75 18.55
CA ILE A 454 20.10 22.86 18.24
C ILE A 454 20.44 21.94 17.06
N MET A 455 20.95 22.49 15.96
CA MET A 455 21.28 21.73 14.75
C MET A 455 22.37 20.69 14.98
N ILE A 456 23.43 21.02 15.72
CA ILE A 456 24.53 20.10 16.04
C ILE A 456 24.03 18.98 16.95
N THR A 457 23.27 19.33 18.00
CA THR A 457 22.71 18.38 18.95
C THR A 457 21.78 17.39 18.25
N GLU A 458 20.83 17.90 17.46
CA GLU A 458 19.88 17.08 16.70
C GLU A 458 20.55 16.24 15.61
N TYR A 459 21.57 16.75 14.92
CA TYR A 459 22.34 15.97 13.97
C TYR A 459 23.02 14.77 14.66
N SER A 460 23.64 14.97 15.83
CA SER A 460 24.28 13.89 16.60
C SER A 460 23.27 12.83 17.05
N ASP A 461 22.07 13.23 17.48
CA ASP A 461 21.01 12.31 17.90
C ASP A 461 20.29 11.67 16.71
N PHE A 462 20.26 12.33 15.55
CA PHE A 462 19.72 11.82 14.31
C PHE A 462 20.60 10.70 13.74
N ILE A 463 21.92 10.82 13.77
CA ILE A 463 22.83 9.71 13.43
C ILE A 463 22.49 8.48 14.27
N LYS A 464 22.55 8.61 15.61
CA LYS A 464 22.25 7.53 16.56
C LYS A 464 20.85 6.93 16.33
N HIS A 465 19.86 7.76 15.98
CA HIS A 465 18.52 7.32 15.60
C HIS A 465 18.53 6.47 14.32
N THR A 466 19.18 6.91 13.25
CA THR A 466 19.26 6.13 12.00
C THR A 466 20.05 4.83 12.16
N ASP A 467 21.08 4.79 13.00
CA ASP A 467 21.83 3.57 13.28
C ASP A 467 21.01 2.57 14.10
N ARG A 468 20.29 3.03 15.13
CA ARG A 468 19.34 2.15 15.86
C ARG A 468 18.25 1.60 14.93
N VAL A 469 17.73 2.36 13.97
CA VAL A 469 16.79 1.81 12.96
C VAL A 469 17.42 0.65 12.19
N LYS A 470 18.66 0.82 11.69
CA LYS A 470 19.39 -0.26 10.97
C LYS A 470 19.60 -1.48 11.87
N ASP A 471 20.06 -1.26 13.10
CA ASP A 471 20.37 -2.34 14.06
C ASP A 471 19.14 -3.14 14.45
N GLN A 472 17.98 -2.49 14.65
CA GLN A 472 16.72 -3.18 14.97
C GLN A 472 16.25 -4.06 13.80
N PHE A 473 16.24 -3.53 12.57
CA PHE A 473 15.86 -4.33 11.40
C PHE A 473 16.86 -5.44 11.10
N LYS A 474 18.16 -5.21 11.35
CA LYS A 474 19.19 -6.26 11.28
C LYS A 474 18.94 -7.35 12.33
N ALA A 475 18.73 -7.00 13.59
CA ALA A 475 18.47 -7.97 14.66
C ALA A 475 17.21 -8.82 14.40
N LEU A 476 16.16 -8.22 13.83
CA LEU A 476 14.97 -8.95 13.36
C LEU A 476 15.27 -9.89 12.17
N ARG A 477 16.12 -9.46 11.23
CA ARG A 477 16.56 -10.29 10.10
C ARG A 477 17.38 -11.48 10.58
N ASP A 478 18.38 -11.24 11.44
CA ASP A 478 19.24 -12.26 12.03
C ASP A 478 18.40 -13.30 12.80
N LEU A 479 17.37 -12.85 13.54
CA LEU A 479 16.40 -13.73 14.20
C LEU A 479 15.53 -14.51 13.21
N LYS A 480 15.01 -13.89 12.14
CA LYS A 480 14.23 -14.58 11.10
C LYS A 480 15.09 -15.70 10.49
N GLU A 481 16.29 -15.39 10.00
CA GLU A 481 17.21 -16.34 9.35
C GLU A 481 17.60 -17.49 10.30
N ASN A 482 17.92 -17.20 11.56
CA ASN A 482 18.44 -18.17 12.53
C ASN A 482 17.41 -18.69 13.56
N LEU A 483 16.10 -18.52 13.33
CA LEU A 483 15.04 -18.87 14.30
C LEU A 483 15.18 -20.31 14.84
N PRO A 484 15.31 -20.56 16.15
CA PRO A 484 15.38 -21.91 16.69
C PRO A 484 14.07 -22.70 16.57
N ALA A 485 14.13 -24.02 16.72
CA ALA A 485 12.93 -24.85 16.85
C ALA A 485 12.18 -24.51 18.16
N GLY A 486 10.84 -24.54 18.14
CA GLY A 486 9.99 -24.11 19.27
C GLY A 486 9.88 -22.59 19.46
N HIS A 487 10.66 -21.78 18.74
CA HIS A 487 10.59 -20.32 18.83
C HIS A 487 9.62 -19.74 17.79
N VAL A 488 8.82 -18.75 18.20
CA VAL A 488 7.89 -18.01 17.32
C VAL A 488 8.19 -16.51 17.39
N ILE A 489 8.23 -15.84 16.24
CA ILE A 489 8.37 -14.37 16.16
C ILE A 489 6.98 -13.76 15.95
N ILE A 490 6.57 -12.82 16.79
CA ILE A 490 5.29 -12.13 16.67
C ILE A 490 5.53 -10.66 16.37
N GLN A 491 5.11 -10.22 15.19
CA GLN A 491 4.91 -8.80 14.92
C GLN A 491 3.43 -8.45 15.13
N MET A 492 3.15 -7.33 15.77
CA MET A 492 1.78 -6.86 16.00
C MET A 492 1.71 -5.35 16.04
N ASP A 493 0.61 -4.78 15.54
CA ASP A 493 0.34 -3.35 15.61
C ASP A 493 -1.16 -3.04 15.56
N PHE A 494 -1.58 -1.84 16.00
CA PHE A 494 -2.94 -1.34 15.79
C PHE A 494 -3.08 -0.76 14.39
N ALA A 495 -3.98 -1.32 13.57
CA ALA A 495 -4.41 -0.63 12.36
C ALA A 495 -5.36 0.51 12.73
N GLU A 496 -5.37 1.62 11.95
CA GLU A 496 -6.38 2.68 12.14
C GLU A 496 -7.79 2.06 12.11
N ASN A 497 -8.67 2.46 13.02
CA ASN A 497 -9.99 1.84 13.17
C ASN A 497 -10.79 1.82 11.87
N PHE A 498 -11.51 0.72 11.64
CA PHE A 498 -12.46 0.64 10.53
C PHE A 498 -13.72 1.40 10.91
N VAL A 499 -13.97 2.51 10.22
CA VAL A 499 -15.22 3.23 10.33
C VAL A 499 -16.29 2.46 9.56
N CYS A 500 -17.31 1.99 10.28
CA CYS A 500 -18.52 1.42 9.68
C CYS A 500 -19.24 2.53 8.91
N GLN A 501 -19.39 2.33 7.60
CA GLN A 501 -20.10 3.24 6.71
C GLN A 501 -21.03 2.43 5.81
N ALA A 502 -22.33 2.71 5.86
CA ALA A 502 -23.30 2.16 4.92
C ALA A 502 -23.22 2.88 3.55
N VAL A 503 -23.89 2.33 2.53
CA VAL A 503 -23.90 2.91 1.18
C VAL A 503 -24.84 4.12 1.11
N ASP A 504 -26.01 4.03 1.75
CA ASP A 504 -27.05 5.05 1.76
C ASP A 504 -27.23 5.58 3.19
N GLU A 505 -26.28 6.39 3.66
CA GLU A 505 -26.31 6.97 5.02
C GLU A 505 -27.13 8.25 5.13
N ILE A 506 -27.88 8.35 6.23
CA ILE A 506 -28.46 9.62 6.69
C ILE A 506 -27.39 10.47 7.39
N GLN A 507 -27.58 11.79 7.39
CA GLN A 507 -26.59 12.75 7.92
C GLN A 507 -26.18 12.46 9.38
N SER A 508 -27.10 12.04 10.24
CA SER A 508 -26.79 11.70 11.64
C SER A 508 -25.89 10.47 11.77
N ALA A 509 -26.11 9.43 10.95
CA ALA A 509 -25.25 8.24 10.92
C ALA A 509 -23.83 8.58 10.44
N TYR A 510 -23.71 9.45 9.43
CA TYR A 510 -22.42 9.89 8.89
C TYR A 510 -21.53 10.60 9.93
N PHE A 511 -22.12 11.36 10.87
CA PHE A 511 -21.38 12.02 11.96
C PHE A 511 -21.17 11.12 13.19
N ASN A 512 -22.03 10.12 13.41
CA ASN A 512 -21.96 9.19 14.54
C ASN A 512 -21.54 7.78 14.10
N SER A 513 -20.52 7.70 13.26
CA SER A 513 -20.08 6.44 12.65
C SER A 513 -19.34 5.53 13.65
N THR A 514 -19.81 4.29 13.83
CA THR A 514 -19.16 3.29 14.70
C THR A 514 -17.74 2.97 14.23
N GLY A 515 -16.78 2.99 15.15
CA GLY A 515 -15.40 2.56 14.90
C GLY A 515 -15.15 1.14 15.38
N VAL A 516 -14.57 0.29 14.53
CA VAL A 516 -14.13 -1.06 14.87
C VAL A 516 -12.61 -1.08 15.01
N THR A 517 -12.12 -1.52 16.17
CA THR A 517 -10.69 -1.71 16.43
C THR A 517 -10.20 -2.97 15.72
N ILE A 518 -9.08 -2.83 14.99
CA ILE A 518 -8.48 -3.91 14.21
C ILE A 518 -6.98 -4.00 14.57
N HIS A 519 -6.57 -5.13 15.13
CA HIS A 519 -5.20 -5.38 15.56
C HIS A 519 -4.62 -6.60 14.81
N PRO A 520 -3.93 -6.38 13.67
CA PRO A 520 -3.25 -7.43 12.94
C PRO A 520 -2.00 -7.96 13.66
N VAL A 521 -1.86 -9.27 13.66
CA VAL A 521 -0.74 -10.03 14.24
C VAL A 521 -0.16 -10.97 13.18
N VAL A 522 1.17 -11.02 13.08
CA VAL A 522 1.92 -11.89 12.17
C VAL A 522 2.85 -12.77 13.00
N ALA A 523 2.52 -14.06 13.05
CA ALA A 523 3.34 -15.07 13.71
C ALA A 523 4.22 -15.78 12.67
N TYR A 524 5.54 -15.61 12.75
CA TYR A 524 6.51 -16.36 11.97
C TYR A 524 7.00 -17.58 12.76
N HIS A 525 7.05 -18.72 12.09
CA HIS A 525 7.52 -20.00 12.64
C HIS A 525 8.36 -20.73 11.59
N LYS A 526 9.18 -21.71 12.00
CA LYS A 526 9.74 -22.68 11.05
C LYS A 526 8.75 -23.83 10.84
N ASP A 527 8.74 -24.40 9.64
CA ASP A 527 8.10 -25.67 9.35
C ASP A 527 9.06 -26.85 9.57
N ASP A 528 8.55 -28.08 9.43
CA ASP A 528 9.31 -29.34 9.58
C ASP A 528 10.53 -29.44 8.63
N LYS A 529 10.62 -28.57 7.62
CA LYS A 529 11.71 -28.50 6.64
C LYS A 529 12.71 -27.38 6.96
N GLY A 530 12.53 -26.70 8.10
CA GLY A 530 13.33 -25.57 8.53
C GLY A 530 13.03 -24.25 7.81
N ILE A 531 11.99 -24.20 6.97
CA ILE A 531 11.64 -23.01 6.18
C ILE A 531 10.73 -22.10 7.01
N ILE A 532 11.04 -20.80 7.03
CA ILE A 532 10.23 -19.80 7.72
C ILE A 532 8.89 -19.64 6.98
N GLN A 533 7.80 -19.93 7.66
CA GLN A 533 6.43 -19.63 7.23
C GLN A 533 5.82 -18.57 8.16
N HIS A 534 4.64 -18.06 7.80
CA HIS A 534 3.90 -17.11 8.63
C HIS A 534 2.41 -17.44 8.68
N LYS A 535 1.78 -17.11 9.81
CA LYS A 535 0.33 -17.11 10.01
C LYS A 535 -0.10 -15.68 10.33
N SER A 536 -1.15 -15.24 9.63
CA SER A 536 -1.74 -13.92 9.79
C SER A 536 -3.01 -14.04 10.62
N LEU A 537 -3.03 -13.40 11.78
CA LEU A 537 -4.19 -13.28 12.65
C LEU A 537 -4.66 -11.82 12.70
N VAL A 538 -5.93 -11.58 12.95
CA VAL A 538 -6.50 -10.24 13.15
C VAL A 538 -7.48 -10.28 14.32
N PHE A 539 -7.18 -9.51 15.36
CA PHE A 539 -8.09 -9.29 16.47
C PHE A 539 -9.05 -8.15 16.11
N VAL A 540 -10.34 -8.35 16.39
CA VAL A 540 -11.43 -7.42 16.11
C VAL A 540 -12.19 -7.16 17.40
N SER A 541 -12.52 -5.89 17.67
CA SER A 541 -13.27 -5.51 18.86
C SER A 541 -14.00 -4.17 18.69
N ASP A 542 -15.03 -4.02 19.52
CA ASP A 542 -15.77 -2.80 19.82
C ASP A 542 -14.97 -1.82 20.71
N VAL A 543 -13.96 -2.30 21.45
CA VAL A 543 -13.15 -1.48 22.35
C VAL A 543 -12.29 -0.48 21.57
N GLY A 544 -12.70 0.78 21.55
CA GLY A 544 -11.96 1.88 20.90
C GLY A 544 -10.69 2.35 21.62
N GLN A 545 -10.40 1.85 22.83
CA GLN A 545 -9.27 2.28 23.66
C GLN A 545 -7.97 1.51 23.32
N HIS A 546 -7.05 2.14 22.59
CA HIS A 546 -5.75 1.54 22.26
C HIS A 546 -4.74 1.74 23.41
N LYS A 547 -4.95 0.98 24.50
CA LYS A 547 -4.15 0.99 25.73
C LYS A 547 -3.45 -0.36 25.96
N ALA A 548 -2.47 -0.40 26.88
CA ALA A 548 -1.81 -1.62 27.33
C ALA A 548 -2.78 -2.74 27.78
N THR A 549 -3.90 -2.36 28.37
CA THR A 549 -5.04 -3.24 28.73
C THR A 549 -5.52 -4.05 27.52
N ALA A 550 -5.77 -3.40 26.38
CA ALA A 550 -6.21 -4.08 25.15
C ALA A 550 -5.13 -5.03 24.60
N VAL A 551 -3.85 -4.61 24.65
CA VAL A 551 -2.72 -5.47 24.25
C VAL A 551 -2.66 -6.74 25.12
N LEU A 552 -2.88 -6.62 26.43
CA LEU A 552 -2.87 -7.77 27.35
C LEU A 552 -4.09 -8.68 27.16
N THR A 553 -5.29 -8.12 26.91
CA THR A 553 -6.48 -8.91 26.50
C THR A 553 -6.22 -9.68 25.20
N ILE A 554 -5.52 -9.06 24.23
CA ILE A 554 -5.13 -9.71 22.98
C ILE A 554 -4.11 -10.83 23.24
N ILE A 555 -3.09 -10.62 24.06
CA ILE A 555 -2.09 -11.65 24.42
C ILE A 555 -2.76 -12.86 25.10
N ASN A 556 -3.68 -12.62 26.04
CA ASN A 556 -4.43 -13.66 26.75
C ASN A 556 -5.21 -14.58 25.80
N LYS A 557 -5.65 -14.09 24.63
CA LYS A 557 -6.27 -14.91 23.57
C LYS A 557 -5.26 -15.45 22.57
N LEU A 558 -4.22 -14.68 22.27
CA LEU A 558 -3.21 -15.02 21.27
C LEU A 558 -2.37 -16.23 21.68
N ILE A 559 -1.87 -16.30 22.91
CA ILE A 559 -1.00 -17.42 23.31
C ILE A 559 -1.72 -18.78 23.29
N PRO A 560 -2.96 -18.92 23.79
CA PRO A 560 -3.73 -20.16 23.63
C PRO A 560 -3.97 -20.56 22.17
N GLU A 561 -4.25 -19.60 21.28
CA GLU A 561 -4.37 -19.88 19.84
C GLU A 561 -3.04 -20.26 19.19
N LEU A 562 -1.93 -19.64 19.59
CA LEU A 562 -0.60 -20.03 19.14
C LEU A 562 -0.20 -21.42 19.61
N LYS A 563 -0.54 -21.83 20.84
CA LYS A 563 -0.32 -23.21 21.31
C LYS A 563 -1.13 -24.26 20.53
N LYS A 564 -2.33 -23.90 20.03
CA LYS A 564 -3.10 -24.76 19.12
C LYS A 564 -2.47 -24.89 17.73
N LEU A 565 -1.84 -23.81 17.24
CA LEU A 565 -1.18 -23.77 15.94
C LEU A 565 0.23 -24.41 15.98
N PHE A 566 0.93 -24.26 17.10
CA PHE A 566 2.32 -24.64 17.34
C PHE A 566 2.45 -25.27 18.74
N PRO A 567 2.19 -26.58 18.90
CA PRO A 567 2.19 -27.23 20.21
C PRO A 567 3.52 -27.14 20.95
N ASP A 568 4.64 -27.21 20.22
CA ASP A 568 6.00 -27.22 20.77
C ASP A 568 6.57 -25.81 21.06
N VAL A 569 5.73 -24.78 21.17
CA VAL A 569 6.19 -23.40 21.39
C VAL A 569 6.71 -23.20 22.82
N ASN A 570 8.00 -22.85 22.93
CA ASN A 570 8.69 -22.63 24.21
C ASN A 570 9.14 -21.17 24.42
N MET A 571 9.32 -20.40 23.35
CA MET A 571 9.78 -19.00 23.40
C MET A 571 9.06 -18.12 22.38
N VAL A 572 8.57 -16.96 22.83
CA VAL A 572 7.94 -15.94 21.99
C VAL A 572 8.82 -14.69 21.88
N HIS A 573 9.10 -14.27 20.64
CA HIS A 573 9.82 -13.03 20.32
C HIS A 573 8.86 -11.96 19.79
N TYR A 574 8.37 -11.10 20.67
CA TYR A 574 7.55 -9.95 20.28
C TYR A 574 8.38 -8.86 19.61
N TRP A 575 7.78 -8.21 18.60
CA TRP A 575 8.33 -7.09 17.84
C TRP A 575 7.22 -6.07 17.56
N THR A 576 7.26 -4.92 18.23
CA THR A 576 6.25 -3.85 18.12
C THR A 576 6.91 -2.48 17.99
N ASP A 577 6.14 -1.44 17.64
CA ASP A 577 6.59 -0.06 17.94
C ASP A 577 6.58 0.17 19.47
N SER A 578 7.13 1.28 19.94
CA SER A 578 7.29 1.65 21.36
C SER A 578 6.41 2.81 21.89
N PRO A 579 5.17 3.05 21.42
CA PRO A 579 4.29 4.02 22.09
C PRO A 579 4.00 3.58 23.53
N SER A 580 4.22 4.51 24.47
CA SER A 580 4.11 4.24 25.91
C SER A 580 2.69 3.88 26.36
N SER A 581 1.66 4.39 25.69
CA SER A 581 0.26 4.05 25.98
C SER A 581 -0.10 2.58 25.70
N GLN A 582 0.64 1.90 24.83
CA GLN A 582 0.30 0.55 24.33
C GLN A 582 1.36 -0.49 24.72
N TYR A 583 2.52 -0.45 24.07
CA TYR A 583 3.53 -1.51 24.16
C TYR A 583 4.71 -1.17 25.08
N GLY A 584 5.08 0.11 25.19
CA GLY A 584 6.25 0.57 25.93
C GLY A 584 5.95 1.02 27.37
N ASN A 585 5.48 0.14 28.24
CA ASN A 585 5.10 0.50 29.62
C ASN A 585 5.26 -0.62 30.66
N ARG A 586 5.13 -0.23 31.93
CA ARG A 586 5.24 -1.09 33.11
C ARG A 586 4.39 -2.36 33.08
N PHE A 587 3.19 -2.30 32.50
CA PHE A 587 2.26 -3.44 32.47
C PHE A 587 2.72 -4.51 31.49
N ILE A 588 3.24 -4.09 30.31
CA ILE A 588 3.87 -5.01 29.35
C ILE A 588 5.17 -5.58 29.93
N PHE A 589 5.97 -4.77 30.63
CA PHE A 589 7.23 -5.22 31.24
C PHE A 589 7.00 -6.29 32.32
N ASP A 590 5.99 -6.09 33.17
CA ASP A 590 5.54 -7.08 34.16
C ASP A 590 4.94 -8.33 33.50
N ALA A 591 4.16 -8.17 32.44
CA ALA A 591 3.64 -9.30 31.66
C ALA A 591 4.75 -10.11 30.96
N VAL A 592 5.86 -9.49 30.54
CA VAL A 592 7.06 -10.21 30.05
C VAL A 592 7.76 -10.95 31.18
N LYS A 593 7.91 -10.32 32.35
CA LYS A 593 8.49 -10.98 33.54
C LYS A 593 7.69 -12.22 33.94
N ARG A 594 6.35 -12.13 33.96
CA ARG A 594 5.44 -13.20 34.37
C ARG A 594 4.93 -14.06 33.20
N HIS A 595 5.49 -13.93 32.00
CA HIS A 595 4.95 -14.60 30.80
C HIS A 595 4.97 -16.13 30.91
N GLU A 596 6.03 -16.66 31.52
CA GLU A 596 6.18 -18.10 31.74
C GLU A 596 5.22 -18.63 32.82
N GLU A 597 5.01 -17.87 33.90
CA GLU A 597 4.01 -18.16 34.94
C GLU A 597 2.57 -18.10 34.37
N LEU A 598 2.25 -17.08 33.58
CA LEU A 598 0.92 -16.83 33.03
C LEU A 598 0.52 -17.79 31.91
N PHE A 599 1.47 -18.15 31.05
CA PHE A 599 1.16 -18.87 29.80
C PHE A 599 1.94 -20.17 29.61
N GLY A 600 2.92 -20.49 30.45
CA GLY A 600 3.81 -21.64 30.28
C GLY A 600 4.63 -21.57 28.99
N VAL A 601 5.15 -20.38 28.67
CA VAL A 601 6.04 -20.08 27.53
C VAL A 601 6.94 -18.91 27.93
N ALA A 602 8.24 -18.96 27.66
CA ALA A 602 9.11 -17.81 27.89
C ALA A 602 8.83 -16.69 26.85
N ALA A 603 9.12 -15.44 27.21
CA ALA A 603 8.98 -14.31 26.28
C ALA A 603 10.15 -13.34 26.32
N ARG A 604 10.43 -12.81 25.13
CA ARG A 604 11.29 -11.67 24.89
C ARG A 604 10.54 -10.64 24.06
N TRP A 605 10.58 -9.39 24.48
CA TRP A 605 9.95 -8.29 23.76
C TRP A 605 11.00 -7.33 23.21
N ASN A 606 10.85 -6.98 21.94
CA ASN A 606 11.75 -6.11 21.20
C ASN A 606 10.93 -4.98 20.59
N TYR A 607 11.52 -3.80 20.53
CA TYR A 607 10.87 -2.60 20.03
C TYR A 607 11.62 -2.04 18.84
N PHE A 608 10.88 -1.61 17.81
CA PHE A 608 11.42 -0.75 16.76
C PHE A 608 11.67 0.66 17.31
N GLU A 609 12.61 1.39 16.71
CA GLU A 609 12.80 2.81 17.00
C GLU A 609 11.56 3.60 16.55
N CYS A 610 11.09 4.52 17.40
CA CYS A 610 9.79 5.18 17.27
C CYS A 610 9.48 5.71 15.86
N GLY A 611 8.33 5.31 15.31
CA GLY A 611 7.86 5.76 13.99
C GLY A 611 8.45 4.99 12.80
N HIS A 612 9.28 3.98 13.04
CA HIS A 612 9.81 3.06 12.03
C HIS A 612 9.28 1.62 12.15
N GLY A 613 8.39 1.32 13.10
CA GLY A 613 7.79 -0.01 13.29
C GLY A 613 6.82 -0.50 12.20
N LYS A 614 6.75 0.19 11.06
CA LYS A 614 5.87 -0.16 9.93
C LYS A 614 6.27 -1.48 9.30
N GLY A 615 5.29 -2.32 8.99
CA GLY A 615 5.54 -3.74 8.72
C GLY A 615 4.42 -4.48 7.99
N PRO A 616 4.42 -5.83 8.03
CA PRO A 616 3.38 -6.66 7.41
C PRO A 616 1.99 -6.45 8.05
N CYS A 617 1.94 -6.03 9.32
CA CYS A 617 0.72 -5.65 10.03
C CYS A 617 -0.08 -4.57 9.28
N ASP A 618 0.57 -3.51 8.78
CA ASP A 618 -0.04 -2.48 7.92
C ASP A 618 -0.74 -3.10 6.70
N GLY A 619 -0.09 -4.08 6.07
CA GLY A 619 -0.59 -4.76 4.88
C GLY A 619 -1.82 -5.61 5.14
N ILE A 620 -1.86 -6.29 6.28
CA ILE A 620 -2.99 -7.14 6.70
C ILE A 620 -4.16 -6.25 7.13
N GLY A 621 -3.94 -5.28 8.01
CA GLY A 621 -4.97 -4.32 8.44
C GLY A 621 -5.56 -3.54 7.27
N GLY A 622 -4.72 -3.02 6.38
CA GLY A 622 -5.16 -2.36 5.14
C GLY A 622 -5.97 -3.28 4.21
N THR A 623 -5.61 -4.57 4.14
CA THR A 623 -6.33 -5.58 3.34
C THR A 623 -7.68 -5.94 3.96
N ALA A 624 -7.75 -6.18 5.26
CA ALA A 624 -8.99 -6.46 5.99
C ALA A 624 -9.99 -5.29 5.81
N LYS A 625 -9.57 -4.06 6.11
CA LYS A 625 -10.36 -2.83 5.93
C LYS A 625 -10.83 -2.60 4.50
N ARG A 626 -9.99 -2.92 3.51
CA ARG A 626 -10.34 -2.81 2.10
C ARG A 626 -11.41 -3.82 1.71
N GLN A 627 -11.20 -5.10 2.01
CA GLN A 627 -12.13 -6.16 1.60
C GLN A 627 -13.51 -5.95 2.25
N ALA A 628 -13.57 -5.58 3.53
CA ALA A 628 -14.81 -5.26 4.23
C ALA A 628 -15.60 -4.14 3.52
N ALA A 629 -14.94 -3.01 3.26
CA ALA A 629 -15.59 -1.90 2.57
C ALA A 629 -15.86 -2.14 1.08
N GLU A 630 -15.09 -2.98 0.39
CA GLU A 630 -15.43 -3.41 -0.97
C GLU A 630 -16.70 -4.28 -0.96
N ALA A 631 -16.90 -5.12 0.06
CA ALA A 631 -18.12 -5.91 0.22
C ALA A 631 -19.33 -5.04 0.52
N VAL A 632 -19.21 -4.07 1.45
CA VAL A 632 -20.28 -3.10 1.75
C VAL A 632 -20.62 -2.25 0.53
N LYS A 633 -19.63 -1.66 -0.15
CA LYS A 633 -19.85 -0.86 -1.38
C LYS A 633 -20.43 -1.65 -2.55
N GLN A 634 -20.30 -2.98 -2.55
CA GLN A 634 -20.93 -3.86 -3.54
C GLN A 634 -22.34 -4.32 -3.15
N GLY A 635 -22.85 -3.90 -1.98
CA GLY A 635 -24.14 -4.34 -1.45
C GLY A 635 -24.17 -5.83 -1.08
N LYS A 636 -23.01 -6.46 -0.83
CA LYS A 636 -22.90 -7.89 -0.50
C LYS A 636 -23.13 -8.18 0.99
N THR A 637 -22.91 -7.18 1.83
CA THR A 637 -23.02 -7.25 3.28
C THR A 637 -23.25 -5.82 3.79
N GLN A 638 -23.77 -5.70 5.01
CA GLN A 638 -23.81 -4.46 5.76
C GLN A 638 -23.00 -4.72 7.03
N ILE A 639 -22.08 -3.82 7.36
CA ILE A 639 -21.24 -3.92 8.56
C ILE A 639 -21.54 -2.68 9.39
N GLN A 640 -22.25 -2.86 10.50
CA GLN A 640 -22.68 -1.78 11.39
C GLN A 640 -21.78 -1.68 12.62
N ASP A 641 -21.25 -2.83 13.10
CA ASP A 641 -20.41 -2.92 14.29
C ASP A 641 -19.22 -3.90 14.12
N ALA A 642 -18.51 -4.15 15.22
CA ALA A 642 -17.36 -5.05 15.27
C ALA A 642 -17.73 -6.54 15.15
N HIS A 643 -18.93 -6.93 15.57
CA HIS A 643 -19.42 -8.30 15.50
C HIS A 643 -19.86 -8.66 14.07
N ASP A 644 -20.53 -7.74 13.37
CA ASP A 644 -20.77 -7.82 11.93
C ASP A 644 -19.46 -7.97 11.15
N PHE A 645 -18.46 -7.12 11.46
CA PHE A 645 -17.16 -7.15 10.80
C PHE A 645 -16.49 -8.52 10.99
N PHE A 646 -16.45 -9.01 12.22
CA PHE A 646 -15.88 -10.31 12.56
C PHE A 646 -16.61 -11.46 11.86
N SER A 647 -17.94 -11.50 11.96
CA SER A 647 -18.79 -12.55 11.35
C SER A 647 -18.63 -12.59 9.83
N TRP A 648 -18.63 -11.43 9.17
CA TRP A 648 -18.33 -11.32 7.75
C TRP A 648 -16.91 -11.81 7.42
N ALA A 649 -15.91 -11.40 8.21
CA ALA A 649 -14.51 -11.71 7.95
C ALA A 649 -14.21 -13.21 8.03
N VAL A 650 -14.69 -13.90 9.09
CA VAL A 650 -14.54 -15.36 9.26
C VAL A 650 -15.14 -16.14 8.08
N GLN A 651 -16.30 -15.71 7.58
CA GLN A 651 -16.98 -16.37 6.46
C GLN A 651 -16.26 -16.15 5.11
N ASN A 652 -15.67 -14.96 4.90
CA ASN A 652 -15.19 -14.53 3.58
C ASN A 652 -13.66 -14.58 3.40
N GLN A 653 -12.86 -14.64 4.47
CA GLN A 653 -11.39 -14.56 4.41
C GLN A 653 -10.71 -15.77 5.06
N LYS A 654 -10.51 -16.84 4.29
CA LYS A 654 -9.86 -18.08 4.78
C LYS A 654 -8.34 -18.00 4.96
N SER A 655 -7.69 -16.94 4.48
CA SER A 655 -6.22 -16.76 4.54
C SER A 655 -5.74 -16.03 5.80
N ILE A 656 -6.65 -15.46 6.58
CA ILE A 656 -6.38 -14.69 7.79
C ILE A 656 -7.30 -15.24 8.88
N GLN A 657 -6.74 -15.60 10.04
CA GLN A 657 -7.54 -16.05 11.18
C GLN A 657 -8.07 -14.82 11.93
N TYR A 658 -9.38 -14.66 12.00
CA TYR A 658 -10.01 -13.59 12.77
C TYR A 658 -10.34 -14.09 14.18
N ILE A 659 -10.11 -13.24 15.19
CA ILE A 659 -10.44 -13.51 16.60
C ILE A 659 -11.19 -12.30 17.16
N PHE A 660 -12.26 -12.52 17.91
CA PHE A 660 -13.02 -11.45 18.57
C PHE A 660 -12.66 -11.36 20.06
N TYR A 661 -12.63 -10.14 20.60
CA TYR A 661 -12.66 -9.90 22.04
C TYR A 661 -13.69 -8.82 22.39
N SER A 662 -14.47 -9.07 23.44
CA SER A 662 -15.55 -8.17 23.86
C SER A 662 -15.07 -7.11 24.86
N GLN A 663 -15.84 -6.02 24.99
CA GLN A 663 -15.72 -5.06 26.09
C GLN A 663 -15.62 -5.76 27.46
N SER A 664 -16.45 -6.77 27.74
CA SER A 664 -16.42 -7.52 29.02
C SER A 664 -15.14 -8.35 29.28
N GLU A 665 -14.35 -8.68 28.26
CA GLU A 665 -13.04 -9.32 28.42
C GLU A 665 -11.93 -8.27 28.62
N TYR A 666 -12.13 -7.06 28.08
CA TYR A 666 -11.28 -5.90 28.33
C TYR A 666 -11.48 -5.37 29.75
N ASP A 667 -12.71 -5.25 30.24
CA ASP A 667 -13.01 -4.71 31.58
C ASP A 667 -12.42 -5.60 32.69
N LYS A 668 -12.52 -6.92 32.57
CA LYS A 668 -11.84 -7.88 33.46
C LYS A 668 -10.31 -7.71 33.46
N MET A 669 -9.72 -7.34 32.32
CA MET A 669 -8.29 -7.05 32.24
C MET A 669 -7.96 -5.71 32.90
N VAL A 670 -8.85 -4.70 32.82
CA VAL A 670 -8.73 -3.43 33.56
C VAL A 670 -8.77 -3.66 35.07
N GLU A 671 -9.71 -4.47 35.57
CA GLU A 671 -9.80 -4.87 36.99
C GLU A 671 -8.55 -5.62 37.47
N SER A 672 -8.06 -6.57 36.67
CA SER A 672 -6.82 -7.29 36.98
C SER A 672 -5.62 -6.34 37.03
N ILE A 673 -5.52 -5.38 36.10
CA ILE A 673 -4.41 -4.42 36.03
C ILE A 673 -4.48 -3.34 37.12
N SER A 674 -5.67 -2.89 37.52
CA SER A 674 -5.81 -1.86 38.55
C SER A 674 -5.35 -2.35 39.94
N SER A 675 -5.41 -3.67 40.18
CA SER A 675 -4.85 -4.29 41.38
C SER A 675 -3.30 -4.24 41.44
N LEU A 676 -2.62 -4.09 40.30
CA LEU A 676 -1.16 -4.17 40.18
C LEU A 676 -0.49 -2.81 40.45
N LYS A 677 0.04 -2.62 41.66
CA LYS A 677 0.83 -1.45 42.07
C LYS A 677 2.26 -1.44 41.50
N LEU A 678 2.39 -1.33 40.18
CA LEU A 678 3.66 -1.34 39.46
C LEU A 678 4.30 0.06 39.35
N LYS A 679 5.61 0.15 39.58
CA LYS A 679 6.40 1.36 39.30
C LYS A 679 6.88 1.39 37.84
N PRO A 680 6.91 2.56 37.16
CA PRO A 680 7.52 2.69 35.84
C PRO A 680 9.04 2.39 35.87
N VAL A 681 9.57 1.80 34.81
CA VAL A 681 11.02 1.60 34.65
C VAL A 681 11.66 2.88 34.10
N PRO A 682 12.69 3.45 34.77
CA PRO A 682 13.37 4.64 34.28
C PRO A 682 13.90 4.47 32.86
N GLY A 683 13.72 5.49 32.02
CA GLY A 683 14.24 5.48 30.66
C GLY A 683 13.54 4.50 29.69
N THR A 684 12.33 4.00 30.00
CA THR A 684 11.55 3.06 29.15
C THR A 684 11.62 3.39 27.64
N MET A 685 11.47 4.66 27.24
CA MET A 685 11.51 5.11 25.84
C MET A 685 12.88 4.96 25.12
N LYS A 686 13.95 4.63 25.85
CA LYS A 686 15.30 4.36 25.32
C LYS A 686 15.60 2.85 25.23
N LEU A 687 14.75 2.02 25.83
CA LEU A 687 14.90 0.57 25.84
C LEU A 687 14.25 -0.02 24.59
N HIS A 688 14.94 -0.95 23.94
CA HIS A 688 14.44 -1.62 22.74
C HIS A 688 14.45 -3.15 22.84
N ALA A 689 14.97 -3.74 23.90
CA ALA A 689 14.76 -5.16 24.19
C ALA A 689 14.60 -5.39 25.70
N ILE A 690 13.66 -6.27 26.05
CA ILE A 690 13.41 -6.76 27.40
C ILE A 690 13.18 -8.27 27.38
N CYS A 691 13.62 -8.99 28.41
CA CYS A 691 13.33 -10.41 28.58
C CYS A 691 13.36 -10.82 30.06
N ASN A 692 12.67 -11.90 30.39
CA ASN A 692 12.79 -12.56 31.69
C ASN A 692 13.94 -13.57 31.65
N ARG A 693 14.71 -13.65 32.73
CA ARG A 693 15.63 -14.77 33.00
C ARG A 693 15.74 -14.92 34.52
N ASP A 694 15.56 -16.13 35.03
CA ASP A 694 15.67 -16.45 36.46
C ASP A 694 14.79 -15.54 37.36
N ASN A 695 13.59 -15.18 36.88
CA ASN A 695 12.65 -14.20 37.46
C ASN A 695 13.18 -12.76 37.61
N ILE A 696 14.27 -12.43 36.94
CA ILE A 696 14.83 -11.08 36.81
C ILE A 696 14.51 -10.53 35.42
N LEU A 697 14.01 -9.29 35.37
CA LEU A 697 13.78 -8.59 34.10
C LEU A 697 15.09 -7.97 33.62
N TYR A 698 15.58 -8.38 32.45
CA TYR A 698 16.74 -7.78 31.79
C TYR A 698 16.29 -6.80 30.72
N THR A 699 16.99 -5.68 30.59
CA THR A 699 16.67 -4.58 29.66
C THR A 699 17.89 -4.13 28.87
N ARG A 700 17.68 -3.63 27.64
CA ARG A 700 18.76 -3.20 26.74
C ARG A 700 18.31 -2.09 25.77
N THR A 701 19.25 -1.24 25.38
CA THR A 701 19.04 -0.10 24.46
C THR A 701 18.93 -0.48 22.98
N THR A 702 19.42 -1.66 22.57
CA THR A 702 19.31 -2.22 21.22
C THR A 702 19.00 -3.72 21.26
N SER A 703 18.30 -4.25 20.26
CA SER A 703 18.06 -5.70 20.17
C SER A 703 19.31 -6.44 19.72
N CYS A 704 19.54 -7.64 20.26
CA CYS A 704 20.68 -8.48 19.89
C CYS A 704 20.32 -9.97 19.84
N TYR A 705 20.76 -10.65 18.78
CA TYR A 705 20.56 -12.09 18.55
C TYR A 705 21.86 -12.78 18.12
N CYS A 706 23.00 -12.35 18.70
CA CYS A 706 24.22 -13.15 18.67
C CYS A 706 24.00 -14.50 19.37
N GLY A 707 24.85 -15.50 19.09
CA GLY A 707 24.70 -16.89 19.58
C GLY A 707 24.20 -17.00 21.03
N PRO A 708 24.90 -16.43 22.04
CA PRO A 708 24.47 -16.46 23.44
C PRO A 708 23.07 -15.85 23.64
N CYS A 709 22.81 -14.67 23.07
CA CYS A 709 21.51 -13.97 23.15
C CYS A 709 20.37 -14.61 22.34
N LEU A 710 20.64 -15.65 21.54
CA LEU A 710 19.65 -16.39 20.76
C LEU A 710 19.27 -17.71 21.43
N VAL A 711 20.26 -18.47 21.91
CA VAL A 711 20.08 -19.77 22.58
C VAL A 711 19.66 -19.58 24.05
N MET A 712 20.01 -18.44 24.67
CA MET A 712 19.76 -18.07 26.07
C MET A 712 20.40 -18.98 27.14
N ALA A 713 20.82 -20.21 26.80
CA ALA A 713 21.56 -21.10 27.70
C ALA A 713 22.91 -20.49 28.11
N ASP A 714 23.77 -20.16 27.14
CA ASP A 714 25.19 -19.81 27.32
C ASP A 714 25.44 -18.37 27.82
N GLY A 715 24.49 -17.79 28.55
CA GLY A 715 24.55 -16.44 29.10
C GLY A 715 24.03 -15.34 28.16
N MET A 716 24.13 -14.08 28.60
CA MET A 716 23.81 -12.90 27.80
C MET A 716 25.10 -12.17 27.43
N CYS A 717 25.18 -11.61 26.22
CA CYS A 717 26.31 -10.76 25.87
C CYS A 717 26.27 -9.40 26.58
N GLU A 718 27.37 -8.67 26.55
CA GLU A 718 27.47 -7.32 27.11
C GLU A 718 26.36 -6.38 26.61
N GLY A 719 25.90 -5.50 27.50
CA GLY A 719 24.87 -4.49 27.26
C GLY A 719 23.47 -4.78 27.82
N TRP A 720 23.22 -5.97 28.39
CA TRP A 720 21.99 -6.25 29.14
C TRP A 720 22.12 -5.80 30.61
N ASN A 721 21.11 -5.09 31.11
CA ASN A 721 21.05 -4.58 32.48
C ASN A 721 19.89 -5.22 33.24
N ALA A 722 20.16 -5.81 34.39
CA ALA A 722 19.13 -6.33 35.29
C ALA A 722 18.33 -5.18 35.93
N VAL A 723 17.01 -5.33 35.97
CA VAL A 723 16.07 -4.36 36.58
C VAL A 723 15.22 -5.06 37.63
N ALA A 724 15.38 -4.64 38.87
CA ALA A 724 14.51 -5.06 39.96
C ALA A 724 13.14 -4.39 39.83
N LEU A 725 12.16 -5.11 39.29
CA LEU A 725 10.75 -4.74 39.45
C LEU A 725 10.34 -4.98 40.92
N PRO A 726 9.89 -3.94 41.66
CA PRO A 726 9.54 -4.08 43.08
C PRO A 726 8.39 -5.07 43.27
N ASN A 727 8.52 -5.93 44.29
CA ASN A 727 7.77 -7.17 44.51
C ASN A 727 6.27 -7.11 44.18
N THR A 728 5.86 -7.90 43.19
CA THR A 728 4.54 -8.52 43.13
C THR A 728 4.44 -9.58 44.23
N LYS A 729 3.83 -9.26 45.37
CA LYS A 729 3.39 -10.30 46.32
C LYS A 729 2.22 -11.06 45.72
N ASN A 730 2.43 -12.32 45.34
CA ASN A 730 1.36 -13.21 44.91
C ASN A 730 0.40 -13.45 46.10
N LEU A 731 -0.84 -12.99 45.97
CA LEU A 731 -1.93 -13.33 46.88
C LEU A 731 -2.56 -14.65 46.40
N THR A 732 -1.96 -15.76 46.84
CA THR A 732 -2.58 -17.09 46.71
C THR A 732 -3.83 -17.16 47.60
N VAL A 733 -4.95 -17.54 47.01
CA VAL A 733 -6.22 -17.73 47.74
C VAL A 733 -6.05 -18.84 48.78
N SER A 734 -6.31 -18.52 50.05
CA SER A 734 -6.58 -19.48 51.12
C SER A 734 -7.49 -18.81 52.13
N ALA A 735 -8.66 -19.41 52.36
CA ALA A 735 -9.70 -18.82 53.19
C ALA A 735 -9.51 -19.19 54.65
N SER A 736 -9.17 -18.20 55.49
CA SER A 736 -9.68 -18.08 56.87
C SER A 736 -9.10 -16.84 57.55
N ASN A 737 -9.99 -16.03 58.15
CA ASN A 737 -9.76 -15.12 59.28
C ASN A 737 -8.43 -14.34 59.35
N LEU A 738 -8.51 -13.02 59.16
CA LEU A 738 -7.93 -12.06 60.10
C LEU A 738 -8.61 -10.69 59.97
N THR A 739 -8.60 -9.96 61.07
CA THR A 739 -9.43 -8.78 61.34
C THR A 739 -9.07 -7.55 60.51
N ILE A 740 -10.10 -6.76 60.23
CA ILE A 740 -9.97 -5.40 59.66
C ILE A 740 -9.36 -4.49 60.75
N GLU A 741 -8.20 -3.91 60.48
CA GLU A 741 -7.83 -2.63 61.05
C GLU A 741 -7.97 -1.55 59.98
N GLU A 742 -8.77 -0.54 60.28
CA GLU A 742 -9.16 0.50 59.32
C GLU A 742 -8.04 1.54 59.16
N CYS A 743 -7.71 1.86 57.91
CA CYS A 743 -7.02 3.11 57.57
C CYS A 743 -7.92 3.91 56.63
N THR A 744 -8.73 4.78 57.24
CA THR A 744 -9.74 5.61 56.58
C THR A 744 -9.10 6.74 55.76
N ASN A 745 -8.79 6.46 54.49
CA ASN A 745 -8.69 7.52 53.49
C ASN A 745 -10.11 8.00 53.14
N SER A 746 -10.65 8.92 53.93
CA SER A 746 -11.91 9.60 53.60
C SER A 746 -11.74 10.43 52.32
N THR A 747 -12.44 10.06 51.25
CA THR A 747 -12.56 10.90 50.04
C THR A 747 -13.17 12.23 50.42
N ILE A 748 -12.48 13.34 50.12
CA ILE A 748 -12.98 14.69 50.39
C ILE A 748 -13.98 15.01 49.28
N VAL A 749 -15.21 15.37 49.65
CA VAL A 749 -16.28 15.73 48.71
C VAL A 749 -16.58 17.22 48.89
N PRO A 750 -16.12 18.10 47.99
CA PRO A 750 -16.43 19.53 48.06
C PRO A 750 -17.90 19.81 47.73
N SER A 751 -18.40 20.92 48.25
CA SER A 751 -19.74 21.46 47.96
C SER A 751 -19.66 22.81 47.22
N GLU A 752 -20.78 23.27 46.66
CA GLU A 752 -20.79 24.54 45.91
C GLU A 752 -20.48 25.74 46.83
N ASN A 753 -19.53 26.59 46.39
CA ASN A 753 -18.95 27.73 47.11
C ASN A 753 -17.86 27.42 48.15
N ASP A 754 -17.49 26.16 48.38
CA ASP A 754 -16.33 25.83 49.22
C ASP A 754 -15.03 26.42 48.63
N TYR A 755 -14.11 26.82 49.51
CA TYR A 755 -12.74 27.13 49.11
C TYR A 755 -11.91 25.86 49.21
N VAL A 756 -11.20 25.54 48.14
CA VAL A 756 -10.47 24.28 47.98
C VAL A 756 -9.04 24.55 47.56
N ILE A 757 -8.18 23.59 47.91
CA ILE A 757 -6.81 23.53 47.41
C ILE A 757 -6.69 22.31 46.53
N ALA A 758 -6.36 22.56 45.27
CA ALA A 758 -6.22 21.55 44.25
C ALA A 758 -4.78 21.54 43.72
N ILE A 759 -4.32 20.37 43.30
CA ILE A 759 -3.07 20.21 42.56
C ILE A 759 -3.39 20.24 41.07
N TYR A 760 -2.66 21.05 40.31
CA TYR A 760 -2.75 21.12 38.86
C TYR A 760 -1.35 21.32 38.27
N GLU A 761 -0.97 20.51 37.26
CA GLU A 761 0.39 20.44 36.68
C GLU A 761 1.53 20.40 37.73
N ASN A 762 1.33 19.63 38.81
CA ASN A 762 2.25 19.46 39.96
C ASN A 762 2.50 20.74 40.80
N LEU A 763 1.68 21.77 40.63
CA LEU A 763 1.63 22.95 41.51
C LEU A 763 0.30 22.97 42.25
N TRP A 764 0.26 23.58 43.45
CA TRP A 764 -0.98 23.72 44.21
C TRP A 764 -1.56 25.12 44.05
N TYR A 765 -2.89 25.20 43.96
CA TYR A 765 -3.63 26.45 43.77
C TYR A 765 -4.80 26.54 44.75
N VAL A 766 -5.07 27.76 45.22
CA VAL A 766 -6.24 28.10 46.03
C VAL A 766 -7.36 28.51 45.09
N GLY A 767 -8.51 27.86 45.19
CA GLY A 767 -9.68 28.16 44.36
C GLY A 767 -10.99 28.10 45.13
N ARG A 768 -12.07 28.49 44.45
CA ARG A 768 -13.45 28.36 44.95
C ARG A 768 -14.25 27.48 44.01
N VAL A 769 -15.00 26.56 44.59
CA VAL A 769 -15.93 25.69 43.87
C VAL A 769 -17.11 26.51 43.35
N LEU A 770 -17.36 26.41 42.05
CA LEU A 770 -18.51 27.00 41.37
C LEU A 770 -19.64 25.98 41.15
N LYS A 771 -19.28 24.72 40.84
CA LYS A 771 -20.20 23.58 40.62
C LYS A 771 -19.51 22.27 40.93
N VAL A 772 -20.29 21.23 41.21
CA VAL A 772 -19.81 19.85 41.47
C VAL A 772 -20.57 18.88 40.58
N ASP A 773 -19.88 17.99 39.87
CA ASP A 773 -20.49 16.86 39.17
C ASP A 773 -20.21 15.55 39.92
N HIS A 774 -21.23 15.03 40.59
CA HIS A 774 -21.13 13.80 41.37
C HIS A 774 -21.10 12.51 40.52
N ASN A 775 -21.43 12.57 39.24
CA ASN A 775 -21.42 11.38 38.36
C ASN A 775 -20.00 11.10 37.86
N ASP A 776 -19.35 12.15 37.34
CA ASP A 776 -18.00 12.06 36.77
C ASP A 776 -16.89 12.31 37.82
N LYS A 777 -17.25 12.76 39.04
CA LYS A 777 -16.36 13.13 40.16
C LYS A 777 -15.43 14.31 39.85
N ASP A 778 -15.95 15.30 39.13
CA ASP A 778 -15.23 16.53 38.82
C ASP A 778 -15.84 17.74 39.54
N VAL A 779 -14.98 18.70 39.88
CA VAL A 779 -15.32 19.97 40.53
C VAL A 779 -14.93 21.13 39.64
N HIS A 780 -15.87 22.03 39.35
CA HIS A 780 -15.61 23.24 38.57
C HIS A 780 -15.07 24.32 39.51
N VAL A 781 -13.78 24.63 39.43
CA VAL A 781 -13.08 25.53 40.36
C VAL A 781 -12.60 26.77 39.63
N THR A 782 -12.82 27.96 40.23
CA THR A 782 -12.14 29.20 39.84
C THR A 782 -10.90 29.38 40.71
N PHE A 783 -9.73 29.69 40.13
CA PHE A 783 -8.45 29.77 40.85
C PHE A 783 -7.97 31.20 41.11
N MET A 784 -7.26 31.38 42.23
CA MET A 784 -6.47 32.58 42.55
C MET A 784 -5.01 32.38 42.13
N TYR A 785 -4.34 33.46 41.73
CA TYR A 785 -2.88 33.47 41.56
C TYR A 785 -2.19 34.17 42.74
N THR A 786 -0.94 33.79 43.02
CA THR A 786 -0.09 34.39 44.05
C THR A 786 0.66 35.60 43.51
N THR A 787 0.74 36.66 44.31
CA THR A 787 1.61 37.82 44.05
C THR A 787 2.76 37.87 45.05
N GLN A 788 3.99 37.79 44.52
CA GLN A 788 5.31 37.71 45.19
C GLN A 788 5.71 36.33 45.72
N THR A 789 6.99 36.00 45.47
CA THR A 789 7.70 34.80 45.91
C THR A 789 8.90 35.19 46.77
N LYS A 790 8.66 35.26 48.08
CA LYS A 790 9.65 35.16 49.17
C LYS A 790 8.86 35.05 50.47
N ASP A 791 9.39 34.30 51.42
CA ASP A 791 8.63 33.77 52.54
C ASP A 791 7.99 34.84 53.44
N GLU A 792 6.91 34.43 54.12
CA GLU A 792 6.15 35.13 55.18
C GLU A 792 4.96 36.05 54.81
N ASP A 793 4.75 36.46 53.54
CA ASP A 793 3.60 37.37 53.23
C ASP A 793 2.88 37.12 51.88
N THR A 794 2.64 35.84 51.56
CA THR A 794 1.92 35.39 50.34
C THR A 794 0.52 36.01 50.23
N LYS A 795 0.27 36.74 49.13
CA LYS A 795 -1.02 37.40 48.84
C LYS A 795 -1.66 36.82 47.60
N PHE A 796 -2.89 36.36 47.74
CA PHE A 796 -3.69 35.76 46.66
C PHE A 796 -4.60 36.81 46.01
N ARG A 797 -4.87 36.64 44.71
CA ARG A 797 -5.76 37.53 43.96
C ARG A 797 -6.51 36.77 42.87
N TRP A 798 -7.76 37.15 42.64
CA TRP A 798 -8.54 36.68 41.49
C TRP A 798 -7.99 37.26 40.17
N PRO A 799 -7.75 36.42 39.15
CA PRO A 799 -7.40 36.89 37.81
C PRO A 799 -8.60 37.57 37.12
N ASN A 800 -8.30 38.41 36.13
CA ASN A 800 -9.29 39.01 35.25
C ASN A 800 -8.74 38.97 33.81
N PRO A 801 -9.28 38.14 32.90
CA PRO A 801 -10.47 37.28 33.07
C PRO A 801 -10.29 36.20 34.16
N PRO A 802 -11.39 35.69 34.75
CA PRO A 802 -11.33 34.63 35.75
C PRO A 802 -10.80 33.34 35.13
N ASP A 803 -9.99 32.61 35.90
CA ASP A 803 -9.35 31.36 35.51
C ASP A 803 -10.14 30.20 36.12
N ILE A 804 -10.77 29.38 35.28
CA ILE A 804 -11.81 28.42 35.67
C ILE A 804 -11.61 27.11 34.91
N ILE A 805 -11.61 25.98 35.63
CA ILE A 805 -11.34 24.65 35.09
C ILE A 805 -12.05 23.57 35.92
N TRP A 806 -12.25 22.38 35.33
CA TRP A 806 -12.72 21.19 36.03
C TRP A 806 -11.54 20.39 36.61
N VAL A 807 -11.69 19.87 37.82
CA VAL A 807 -10.66 19.17 38.60
C VAL A 807 -11.27 17.94 39.28
N ASP A 808 -10.63 16.78 39.16
CA ASP A 808 -11.06 15.52 39.79
C ASP A 808 -11.07 15.66 41.34
N PHE A 809 -12.01 15.01 42.02
CA PHE A 809 -12.06 14.93 43.48
C PHE A 809 -10.73 14.42 44.07
N ASP A 810 -10.01 13.53 43.36
CA ASP A 810 -8.72 13.01 43.78
C ASP A 810 -7.56 14.03 43.64
N ASP A 811 -7.74 15.13 42.90
CA ASP A 811 -6.76 16.24 42.84
C ASP A 811 -7.07 17.36 43.85
N VAL A 812 -8.23 17.31 44.53
CA VAL A 812 -8.54 18.19 45.66
C VAL A 812 -7.88 17.68 46.95
N VAL A 813 -6.93 18.46 47.47
CA VAL A 813 -6.10 18.12 48.64
C VAL A 813 -6.84 18.36 49.95
N MET A 814 -7.56 19.48 50.06
CA MET A 814 -8.40 19.83 51.20
C MET A 814 -9.34 21.00 50.90
N ILE A 815 -10.41 21.08 51.68
CA ILE A 815 -11.26 22.27 51.84
C ILE A 815 -10.60 23.18 52.88
N ILE A 816 -10.70 24.50 52.69
CA ILE A 816 -10.22 25.54 53.61
C ILE A 816 -11.33 26.56 53.87
N ASP A 817 -11.18 27.31 54.97
CA ASP A 817 -12.00 28.48 55.25
C ASP A 817 -11.76 29.60 54.20
N PRO A 818 -12.76 30.47 53.95
CA PRO A 818 -12.64 31.58 53.00
C PRO A 818 -11.46 32.50 53.34
N PRO A 819 -10.52 32.76 52.40
CA PRO A 819 -9.39 33.66 52.61
C PRO A 819 -9.78 35.09 53.01
N ASP A 820 -9.04 35.69 53.94
CA ASP A 820 -9.33 37.02 54.50
C ASP A 820 -9.01 38.16 53.52
N PRO A 821 -9.96 39.06 53.20
CA PRO A 821 -9.73 40.15 52.26
C PRO A 821 -8.91 41.30 52.85
N ILE A 822 -7.74 41.59 52.28
CA ILE A 822 -6.80 42.61 52.73
C ILE A 822 -6.97 43.94 51.95
N GLY A 823 -6.78 45.04 52.67
CA GLY A 823 -6.55 46.38 52.11
C GLY A 823 -7.82 47.10 51.64
N LYS A 824 -7.71 48.43 51.44
CA LYS A 824 -8.85 49.34 51.17
C LYS A 824 -9.72 48.99 49.95
N SER A 825 -9.29 48.06 49.09
CA SER A 825 -10.04 47.63 47.91
C SER A 825 -10.66 46.23 48.03
N HIS A 826 -10.34 45.45 49.07
CA HIS A 826 -10.74 44.04 49.24
C HIS A 826 -10.50 43.17 47.98
N ARG A 827 -9.40 43.43 47.24
CA ARG A 827 -9.02 42.70 46.00
C ARG A 827 -7.79 41.79 46.17
N GLN A 828 -7.28 41.66 47.38
CA GLN A 828 -6.19 40.76 47.76
C GLN A 828 -6.65 39.95 48.96
N PHE A 829 -6.15 38.73 49.10
CA PHE A 829 -6.55 37.82 50.16
C PHE A 829 -5.32 37.24 50.89
N LYS A 830 -5.45 37.01 52.21
CA LYS A 830 -4.48 36.27 53.03
C LYS A 830 -5.08 34.94 53.48
N ILE A 831 -4.19 33.99 53.79
CA ILE A 831 -4.51 32.76 54.51
C ILE A 831 -3.69 32.78 55.80
N ASP A 832 -4.25 32.32 56.92
CA ASP A 832 -3.51 32.24 58.19
C ASP A 832 -2.27 31.34 58.10
N LYS A 833 -1.22 31.68 58.85
CA LYS A 833 0.08 31.00 58.83
C LYS A 833 -0.06 29.52 59.22
N ASN A 834 -0.86 29.21 60.26
CA ASN A 834 -1.11 27.84 60.69
C ASN A 834 -1.83 26.99 59.62
N THR A 835 -2.70 27.62 58.83
CA THR A 835 -3.39 26.97 57.72
C THR A 835 -2.43 26.76 56.55
N LEU A 836 -1.59 27.75 56.23
CA LEU A 836 -0.57 27.64 55.18
C LEU A 836 0.44 26.50 55.44
N ASP A 837 0.92 26.34 56.67
CA ASP A 837 1.86 25.27 57.03
C ASP A 837 1.22 23.88 56.88
N ARG A 838 -0.05 23.73 57.28
CA ARG A 838 -0.84 22.49 57.07
C ARG A 838 -1.09 22.17 55.60
N ILE A 839 -1.23 23.19 54.77
CA ILE A 839 -1.38 23.06 53.31
C ILE A 839 -0.09 22.49 52.74
N LEU A 840 1.06 23.11 53.03
CA LEU A 840 2.36 22.67 52.55
C LEU A 840 2.66 21.22 52.98
N GLU A 841 2.44 20.87 54.25
CA GLU A 841 2.65 19.50 54.74
C GLU A 841 1.78 18.46 54.01
N LYS A 842 0.50 18.78 53.71
CA LYS A 842 -0.39 17.88 52.98
C LYS A 842 -0.08 17.80 51.50
N VAL A 843 0.28 18.94 50.88
CA VAL A 843 0.68 19.01 49.47
C VAL A 843 1.98 18.23 49.26
N ASP A 844 2.99 18.42 50.09
CA ASP A 844 4.26 17.67 50.01
C ASP A 844 4.04 16.16 50.22
N LYS A 845 3.16 15.75 51.15
CA LYS A 845 2.76 14.35 51.34
C LYS A 845 1.97 13.75 50.17
N ARG A 846 1.41 14.57 49.26
CA ARG A 846 0.68 14.12 48.07
C ARG A 846 1.57 14.17 46.82
N LEU A 847 2.33 15.25 46.63
CA LEU A 847 3.35 15.40 45.56
C LEU A 847 4.54 14.42 45.71
N SER A 848 4.84 13.94 46.92
CA SER A 848 5.83 12.86 47.13
C SER A 848 5.27 11.44 46.87
N LYS A 849 3.96 11.30 46.60
CA LYS A 849 3.30 10.03 46.26
C LYS A 849 2.96 9.89 44.77
N THR A 850 2.89 11.00 44.04
CA THR A 850 2.80 11.10 42.56
C THR A 850 4.17 10.96 41.90
#